data_AF-A0A1T4X420-F1
#
_entry.id   AF-A0A1T4X420-F1
#
_cell.length_a   1.000
_cell.length_b   1.000
_cell.length_c   1.000
_cell.angle_alpha   90.00
_cell.angle_beta   90.00
_cell.angle_gamma   90.00
#
_symmetry.space_group_name_H-M   'P 1'
#
loop_
_entity.id
_entity.type
_entity.pdbx_description
1 polymer ?
#
loop_
_entity_poly.entity_id
_entity_poly.type
_entity_poly.pdbx_seq_one_letter_code
_entity_poly.pdbx_strand_id
1 'polypeptide(L)'
;MLLPVRMHLFCFWQRLLGLCALLCVSATAQVTTRGDAVGKLLNDWYQAGTAAGLTAITYENRDGQHSPLEPGRYPQLQIFKPDSKSGPAMGPAVALRTSPTVGNCSMSAPADKGGSLPRMYQIDPQGQRFLMMQYLACNLMIYPEHQDYDPGGNGVGGYGDLYPTNNACTLISQGSSGSDQPFLNSVLTTIAAFPPATQQLLIEKRLLMPTVQAIFRQSNKRVQKEEDYFTGIAHPVVFDAADLDEEKMMRMAHDMRPPQIPPLPQIEVIEETEMQNGRDYFEAEKAHPWKLADTPVSIARIMRGNTSEHVMKISTKKSADLMGRPVQLRWQLLQGDPRLIRLENSAQGAITELHVRWQPPIKTLKGLRSHRVDIGVFATNGLTVSAPAILSFYMLPNEMHFYDEKGHSSEICYQVHNPDLGLPNDPRDLRWLKAMLAASLAGDGLRSRLMEKLLTEPERQSLQKIWIPLNQRWQSIQKLESDETRKDSAPILKNSLQDDLAKTLNEKLEGDRGLTVRTAIERSLEAIAGFTDLYLTFQKELVPLAAQSPKTSATGDIQREIKRLQDLNVLMVEANGHVTTSAPPDRISLADRYYISGLNLTVMSQALFPEVLERSTAPAWVDPRLTTPKPWRDIRRYDEAGKLMGWIRYQAGRTTWFNPEGQLLPEGPDHPEKTKTVIYQKTAEGLLEWLPQ
;
A
#
# COMPACT_ATOMS: atom_id res chain seq x y z
N MET A 1 84.21 45.52 10.11
CA MET A 1 82.81 45.32 10.56
C MET A 1 82.12 44.43 9.54
N LEU A 2 81.52 43.27 9.82
CA LEU A 2 81.52 42.33 10.95
C LEU A 2 81.18 40.94 10.32
N LEU A 3 81.91 39.92 10.76
CA LEU A 3 81.86 38.47 10.42
C LEU A 3 80.58 37.77 10.98
N PRO A 4 80.41 36.41 11.02
CA PRO A 4 81.11 35.26 10.39
C PRO A 4 80.17 34.13 9.85
N VAL A 5 80.73 33.10 9.20
CA VAL A 5 80.23 31.69 9.33
C VAL A 5 81.43 30.74 9.38
N ARG A 6 81.51 29.90 10.42
CA ARG A 6 82.43 28.76 10.47
C ARG A 6 81.69 27.50 10.89
N MET A 7 81.97 26.46 10.12
CA MET A 7 81.31 25.17 10.01
C MET A 7 82.14 24.10 10.74
N HIS A 8 81.47 22.98 11.04
CA HIS A 8 81.99 21.66 11.40
C HIS A 8 82.17 21.32 12.88
N LEU A 9 81.15 20.64 13.42
CA LEU A 9 81.28 19.33 14.07
C LEU A 9 79.86 18.76 14.23
N PHE A 10 79.59 17.57 13.68
CA PHE A 10 78.62 16.53 14.11
C PHE A 10 78.22 15.66 12.91
N CYS A 11 79.12 14.77 12.52
CA CYS A 11 78.88 13.72 11.54
C CYS A 11 78.98 12.37 12.27
N PHE A 12 78.01 12.02 13.12
CA PHE A 12 77.92 10.67 13.70
C PHE A 12 76.50 10.24 14.16
N TRP A 13 75.44 11.01 13.87
CA TRP A 13 74.07 10.71 14.30
C TRP A 13 73.09 10.39 13.15
N GLN A 14 73.57 10.21 11.92
CA GLN A 14 72.70 10.03 10.74
C GLN A 14 72.55 8.60 10.22
N ARG A 15 73.05 7.57 10.93
CA ARG A 15 72.95 6.17 10.46
C ARG A 15 72.10 5.23 11.33
N LEU A 16 71.41 5.72 12.36
CA LEU A 16 70.45 4.92 13.14
C LEU A 16 68.96 5.30 12.94
N LEU A 17 68.67 6.35 12.17
CA LEU A 17 67.29 6.75 11.82
C LEU A 17 66.78 6.14 10.51
N GLY A 18 67.61 5.37 9.80
CA GLY A 18 67.30 4.76 8.50
C GLY A 18 66.65 3.37 8.56
N LEU A 19 66.31 2.84 9.75
CA LEU A 19 65.72 1.49 9.89
C LEU A 19 64.45 1.42 10.75
N CYS A 20 63.83 2.56 11.07
CA CYS A 20 62.50 2.62 11.71
C CYS A 20 61.42 3.28 10.82
N ALA A 21 61.68 3.47 9.53
CA ALA A 21 60.74 4.06 8.57
C ALA A 21 60.03 3.02 7.67
N LEU A 22 60.01 1.75 8.09
CA LEU A 22 59.26 0.66 7.48
C LEU A 22 58.49 -0.05 8.58
N LEU A 23 57.34 0.55 8.94
CA LEU A 23 56.18 0.04 9.70
C LEU A 23 55.41 1.20 10.36
N CYS A 24 55.33 2.36 9.71
CA CYS A 24 54.13 3.18 9.89
C CYS A 24 53.02 2.46 9.11
N VAL A 25 52.40 1.46 9.74
CA VAL A 25 51.06 1.01 9.34
C VAL A 25 50.23 2.29 9.33
N SER A 26 49.96 2.80 8.13
CA SER A 26 48.96 3.84 7.98
C SER A 26 47.71 3.23 8.58
N ALA A 27 47.23 3.75 9.71
CA ALA A 27 45.95 3.36 10.26
C ALA A 27 44.91 3.76 9.20
N THR A 28 44.64 2.86 8.26
CA THR A 28 43.59 2.97 7.26
C THR A 28 42.32 3.22 8.04
N ALA A 29 41.78 4.44 7.89
CA ALA A 29 40.61 4.87 8.62
C ALA A 29 39.51 3.81 8.50
N GLN A 30 38.99 3.37 9.64
CA GLN A 30 37.94 2.36 9.73
C GLN A 30 36.73 2.77 8.87
N VAL A 31 36.06 1.81 8.25
CA VAL A 31 34.84 2.09 7.47
C VAL A 31 33.71 2.50 8.40
N THR A 32 33.59 1.82 9.55
CA THR A 32 32.57 2.08 10.57
C THR A 32 33.14 1.92 11.98
N THR A 33 32.56 2.63 12.96
CA THR A 33 32.88 2.48 14.39
C THR A 33 31.99 1.45 15.10
N ARG A 34 31.06 0.80 14.39
CA ARG A 34 30.19 -0.24 14.94
C ARG A 34 31.00 -1.42 15.48
N GLY A 35 30.72 -1.81 16.72
CA GLY A 35 31.38 -2.93 17.41
C GLY A 35 30.68 -4.29 17.27
N ASP A 36 29.56 -4.33 16.55
CA ASP A 36 28.82 -5.56 16.26
C ASP A 36 29.56 -6.44 15.23
N ALA A 37 29.05 -7.66 15.00
CA ALA A 37 29.68 -8.62 14.11
C ALA A 37 29.81 -8.09 12.67
N VAL A 38 28.78 -7.40 12.18
CA VAL A 38 28.76 -6.77 10.85
C VAL A 38 29.84 -5.70 10.73
N GLY A 39 29.91 -4.77 11.69
CA GLY A 39 30.90 -3.68 11.66
C GLY A 39 32.34 -4.17 11.73
N LYS A 40 32.61 -5.19 12.57
CA LYS A 40 33.93 -5.83 12.64
C LYS A 40 34.31 -6.49 11.31
N LEU A 41 33.42 -7.31 10.76
CA LEU A 41 33.67 -8.02 9.51
C LEU A 41 33.90 -7.05 8.32
N LEU A 42 33.14 -5.97 8.23
CA LEU A 42 33.32 -4.94 7.20
C LEU A 42 34.69 -4.26 7.32
N ASN A 43 35.09 -3.90 8.54
CA ASN A 43 36.40 -3.31 8.79
C ASN A 43 37.52 -4.30 8.43
N ASP A 44 37.41 -5.58 8.80
CA ASP A 44 38.40 -6.61 8.47
C ASP A 44 38.55 -6.77 6.95
N TRP A 45 37.45 -6.81 6.20
CA TRP A 45 37.49 -6.90 4.74
C TRP A 45 38.11 -5.66 4.09
N TYR A 46 37.86 -4.47 4.64
CA TYR A 46 38.47 -3.24 4.17
C TYR A 46 39.97 -3.21 4.47
N GLN A 47 40.39 -3.64 5.67
CA GLN A 47 41.81 -3.78 6.03
C GLN A 47 42.54 -4.77 5.12
N ALA A 48 41.86 -5.85 4.71
CA ALA A 48 42.37 -6.80 3.73
C ALA A 48 42.38 -6.27 2.27
N GLY A 49 41.85 -5.07 2.02
CA GLY A 49 41.74 -4.48 0.68
C GLY A 49 40.68 -5.15 -0.22
N THR A 50 39.78 -5.93 0.37
CA THR A 50 38.75 -6.69 -0.37
C THR A 50 37.38 -6.02 -0.37
N ALA A 51 37.16 -5.01 0.45
CA ALA A 51 35.98 -4.14 0.45
C ALA A 51 36.37 -2.71 0.07
N ALA A 52 35.48 -2.00 -0.62
CA ALA A 52 35.72 -0.65 -1.15
C ALA A 52 35.66 0.46 -0.08
N GLY A 53 34.87 0.27 0.97
CA GLY A 53 34.58 1.33 1.95
C GLY A 53 33.61 2.38 1.40
N LEU A 54 33.55 3.55 2.05
CA LEU A 54 32.53 4.58 1.82
C LEU A 54 33.09 5.91 1.30
N THR A 55 34.38 5.98 0.96
CA THR A 55 35.05 7.23 0.56
C THR A 55 34.43 7.89 -0.68
N ALA A 56 33.82 7.11 -1.59
CA ALA A 56 33.13 7.59 -2.79
C ALA A 56 31.65 7.95 -2.57
N ILE A 57 31.12 7.75 -1.36
CA ILE A 57 29.70 7.85 -1.05
C ILE A 57 29.43 9.08 -0.20
N THR A 58 28.33 9.77 -0.50
CA THR A 58 27.84 10.91 0.27
C THR A 58 26.57 10.52 1.04
N TYR A 59 26.38 11.12 2.21
CA TYR A 59 25.16 11.02 3.01
C TYR A 59 24.43 12.36 3.10
N GLU A 60 23.11 12.33 2.93
CA GLU A 60 22.24 13.50 3.07
C GLU A 60 21.06 13.23 4.02
N ASN A 61 20.94 14.04 5.07
CA ASN A 61 19.71 14.12 5.87
C ASN A 61 18.91 15.36 5.46
N ARG A 62 17.61 15.19 5.20
CA ARG A 62 16.72 16.29 4.77
C ARG A 62 15.57 16.58 5.73
N ASP A 63 15.60 16.08 6.96
CA ASP A 63 14.53 16.30 7.95
C ASP A 63 14.94 17.22 9.11
N GLY A 64 16.01 18.00 8.92
CA GLY A 64 16.50 18.91 9.95
C GLY A 64 17.20 18.20 11.10
N GLN A 65 17.80 17.05 10.84
CA GLN A 65 18.42 16.19 11.85
C GLN A 65 17.39 15.59 12.82
N HIS A 66 16.18 15.31 12.36
CA HIS A 66 15.14 14.66 13.15
C HIS A 66 15.34 13.13 13.20
N SER A 67 15.84 12.53 12.11
CA SER A 67 16.34 11.15 12.08
C SER A 67 17.76 11.12 11.48
N PRO A 68 18.78 11.71 12.14
CA PRO A 68 20.11 11.75 11.57
C PRO A 68 20.84 10.43 11.82
N LEU A 69 21.63 10.00 10.83
CA LEU A 69 22.68 9.03 11.09
C LEU A 69 23.62 9.57 12.17
N GLU A 70 23.97 8.71 13.13
CA GLU A 70 24.82 9.09 14.26
C GLU A 70 26.18 9.64 13.78
N PRO A 71 26.58 10.84 14.22
CA PRO A 71 27.85 11.45 13.82
C PRO A 71 29.04 10.52 14.12
N GLY A 72 29.88 10.27 13.10
CA GLY A 72 31.08 9.45 13.25
C GLY A 72 30.87 7.94 13.16
N ARG A 73 29.63 7.45 13.01
CA ARG A 73 29.36 6.00 12.83
C ARG A 73 30.05 5.42 11.59
N TYR A 74 30.21 6.23 10.55
CA TYR A 74 30.95 5.88 9.33
C TYR A 74 31.99 6.98 9.04
N PRO A 75 33.23 6.87 9.55
CA PRO A 75 34.24 7.94 9.45
C PRO A 75 34.62 8.32 8.01
N GLN A 76 34.49 7.39 7.06
CA GLN A 76 34.78 7.63 5.65
C GLN A 76 33.65 8.34 4.88
N LEU A 77 32.45 8.36 5.43
CA LEU A 77 31.24 8.83 4.73
C LEU A 77 31.24 10.36 4.65
N GLN A 78 31.12 10.89 3.45
CA GLN A 78 31.09 12.34 3.24
C GLN A 78 29.70 12.88 3.53
N ILE A 79 29.58 13.92 4.35
CA ILE A 79 28.30 14.59 4.58
C ILE A 79 28.02 15.56 3.43
N PHE A 80 26.87 15.42 2.78
CA PHE A 80 26.43 16.33 1.74
C PHE A 80 26.30 17.75 2.30
N LYS A 81 26.87 18.72 1.59
CA LYS A 81 26.76 20.14 1.95
C LYS A 81 25.84 20.81 0.92
N PRO A 82 24.60 21.18 1.31
CA PRO A 82 23.68 21.85 0.41
C PRO A 82 24.27 23.16 -0.12
N ASP A 83 24.03 23.43 -1.39
CA ASP A 83 24.33 24.69 -2.06
C ASP A 83 23.07 25.25 -2.75
N SER A 84 23.20 26.38 -3.45
CA SER A 84 22.08 27.02 -4.15
C SER A 84 21.49 26.17 -5.29
N LYS A 85 22.19 25.15 -5.78
CA LYS A 85 21.73 24.25 -6.85
C LYS A 85 21.08 22.98 -6.30
N SER A 86 21.29 22.67 -5.03
CA SER A 86 20.79 21.47 -4.36
C SER A 86 19.31 21.54 -3.95
N GLY A 87 18.70 22.72 -4.04
CA GLY A 87 17.34 23.02 -3.56
C GLY A 87 17.31 23.35 -2.06
N PRO A 88 16.12 23.38 -1.43
CA PRO A 88 16.00 23.57 0.01
C PRO A 88 16.77 22.51 0.79
N ALA A 89 17.34 22.87 1.94
CA ALA A 89 18.09 21.94 2.79
C ALA A 89 17.20 20.92 3.52
N MET A 90 15.91 21.22 3.64
CA MET A 90 14.92 20.39 4.33
C MET A 90 13.75 20.06 3.39
N GLY A 91 13.11 18.92 3.64
CA GLY A 91 11.94 18.44 2.92
C GLY A 91 12.28 17.45 1.81
N PRO A 92 11.34 17.18 0.90
CA PRO A 92 11.56 16.24 -0.20
C PRO A 92 12.82 16.59 -0.98
N ALA A 93 13.52 15.56 -1.47
CA ALA A 93 14.59 15.75 -2.44
C ALA A 93 14.00 16.31 -3.75
N VAL A 94 14.60 17.38 -4.26
CA VAL A 94 14.12 18.06 -5.48
C VAL A 94 15.19 18.18 -6.56
N ALA A 95 16.40 17.73 -6.28
CA ALA A 95 17.52 17.74 -7.20
C ALA A 95 18.34 16.46 -7.07
N LEU A 96 18.95 16.04 -8.17
CA LEU A 96 19.89 14.94 -8.19
C LEU A 96 21.20 15.35 -7.52
N ARG A 97 21.91 14.37 -6.98
CA ARG A 97 23.26 14.52 -6.46
C ARG A 97 24.23 13.97 -7.50
N THR A 98 25.26 14.74 -7.79
CA THR A 98 26.28 14.38 -8.78
C THR A 98 27.15 13.21 -8.33
N SER A 99 27.30 13.05 -7.01
CA SER A 99 28.00 11.93 -6.38
C SER A 99 26.99 10.88 -5.90
N PRO A 100 27.38 9.59 -5.87
CA PRO A 100 26.57 8.55 -5.25
C PRO A 100 26.14 8.96 -3.84
N THR A 101 24.84 8.95 -3.58
CA THR A 101 24.27 9.49 -2.34
C THR A 101 23.27 8.52 -1.75
N VAL A 102 23.38 8.28 -0.45
CA VAL A 102 22.33 7.64 0.34
C VAL A 102 21.78 8.68 1.29
N GLY A 103 20.46 8.82 1.39
CA GLY A 103 19.89 9.82 2.27
C GLY A 103 18.55 9.43 2.84
N ASN A 104 18.07 10.25 3.75
CA ASN A 104 16.79 10.03 4.40
C ASN A 104 16.06 11.35 4.71
N CYS A 105 14.74 11.24 4.87
CA CYS A 105 13.90 12.33 5.32
C CYS A 105 12.64 11.75 5.98
N SER A 106 12.47 11.97 7.27
CA SER A 106 11.30 11.50 8.03
C SER A 106 10.15 12.53 8.11
N MET A 107 10.13 13.54 7.24
CA MET A 107 9.01 14.48 7.20
C MET A 107 7.79 13.84 6.54
N SER A 108 6.61 14.17 7.05
CA SER A 108 5.34 13.67 6.53
C SER A 108 4.21 14.64 6.89
N ALA A 109 3.09 14.52 6.18
CA ALA A 109 1.81 15.01 6.63
C ALA A 109 0.93 13.83 7.06
N PRO A 110 -0.15 14.06 7.84
CA PRO A 110 -1.17 13.04 8.08
C PRO A 110 -1.69 12.43 6.77
N ALA A 111 -2.14 11.17 6.84
CA ALA A 111 -2.57 10.42 5.66
C ALA A 111 -3.72 11.10 4.86
N ASP A 112 -4.61 11.82 5.52
CA ASP A 112 -5.69 12.58 4.87
C ASP A 112 -5.26 13.99 4.39
N LYS A 113 -4.04 14.42 4.73
CA LYS A 113 -3.52 15.78 4.48
C LYS A 113 -2.23 15.81 3.66
N GLY A 114 -1.97 14.77 2.88
CA GLY A 114 -0.86 14.72 1.93
C GLY A 114 0.03 13.49 2.06
N GLY A 115 0.07 12.88 3.24
CA GLY A 115 0.83 11.65 3.50
C GLY A 115 2.33 11.79 3.60
N SER A 116 2.99 10.66 3.47
CA SER A 116 4.44 10.53 3.39
C SER A 116 5.01 11.05 2.08
N LEU A 117 6.31 11.34 2.09
CA LEU A 117 7.03 11.81 0.92
C LEU A 117 7.02 10.81 -0.25
N PRO A 118 7.14 9.48 -0.05
CA PRO A 118 6.98 8.53 -1.14
C PRO A 118 5.63 8.67 -1.83
N ARG A 119 4.53 8.82 -1.09
CA ARG A 119 3.20 8.98 -1.70
C ARG A 119 3.09 10.28 -2.47
N MET A 120 3.70 11.36 -1.97
CA MET A 120 3.80 12.63 -2.69
C MET A 120 4.46 12.46 -4.06
N TYR A 121 5.60 11.75 -4.15
CA TYR A 121 6.24 11.48 -5.43
C TYR A 121 5.43 10.52 -6.31
N GLN A 122 4.80 9.51 -5.70
CA GLN A 122 4.17 8.45 -6.46
C GLN A 122 2.85 8.84 -7.12
N ILE A 123 2.13 9.80 -6.51
CA ILE A 123 0.91 10.37 -7.08
C ILE A 123 1.23 11.29 -8.28
N ASP A 124 2.43 11.86 -8.38
CA ASP A 124 2.77 12.81 -9.45
C ASP A 124 3.71 12.19 -10.52
N PRO A 125 3.39 12.26 -11.83
CA PRO A 125 4.26 11.77 -12.89
C PRO A 125 5.67 12.36 -12.90
N GLN A 126 5.84 13.64 -12.52
CA GLN A 126 7.18 14.22 -12.41
C GLN A 126 7.94 13.69 -11.20
N GLY A 127 7.24 13.46 -10.08
CA GLY A 127 7.78 12.75 -8.93
C GLY A 127 8.29 11.35 -9.26
N GLN A 128 7.52 10.54 -9.99
CA GLN A 128 7.94 9.21 -10.43
C GLN A 128 9.17 9.24 -11.35
N ARG A 129 9.20 10.18 -12.30
CA ARG A 129 10.37 10.43 -13.14
C ARG A 129 11.58 10.83 -12.30
N PHE A 130 11.40 11.67 -11.30
CA PHE A 130 12.46 12.08 -10.39
C PHE A 130 13.04 10.91 -9.59
N LEU A 131 12.19 10.05 -9.03
CA LEU A 131 12.64 8.83 -8.33
C LEU A 131 13.47 7.92 -9.26
N MET A 132 13.02 7.69 -10.50
CA MET A 132 13.81 6.94 -11.49
C MET A 132 15.17 7.61 -11.76
N MET A 133 15.19 8.94 -11.93
CA MET A 133 16.44 9.66 -12.16
C MET A 133 17.40 9.55 -10.97
N GLN A 134 16.90 9.58 -9.73
CA GLN A 134 17.72 9.33 -8.54
C GLN A 134 18.32 7.93 -8.57
N TYR A 135 17.47 6.92 -8.76
CA TYR A 135 17.86 5.52 -8.83
C TYR A 135 18.98 5.27 -9.87
N LEU A 136 18.83 5.83 -11.08
CA LEU A 136 19.82 5.73 -12.15
C LEU A 136 20.96 6.76 -12.05
N ALA A 137 20.95 7.66 -11.07
CA ALA A 137 22.07 8.56 -10.78
C ALA A 137 22.87 8.09 -9.55
N CYS A 138 22.66 6.86 -9.11
CA CYS A 138 23.23 6.30 -7.88
C CYS A 138 22.83 7.10 -6.63
N ASN A 139 21.60 7.63 -6.58
CA ASN A 139 21.03 8.27 -5.40
C ASN A 139 19.89 7.40 -4.87
N LEU A 140 19.92 7.06 -3.58
CA LEU A 140 18.84 6.32 -2.92
C LEU A 140 18.39 7.05 -1.67
N MET A 141 17.16 7.52 -1.70
CA MET A 141 16.49 8.13 -0.55
C MET A 141 15.58 7.11 0.13
N ILE A 142 15.66 7.08 1.45
CA ILE A 142 14.87 6.22 2.33
C ILE A 142 13.87 7.09 3.09
N TYR A 143 12.61 6.68 3.09
CA TYR A 143 11.52 7.44 3.70
C TYR A 143 10.64 6.52 4.55
N PRO A 144 10.20 6.94 5.73
CA PRO A 144 9.12 6.28 6.45
C PRO A 144 7.77 6.37 5.73
N GLU A 145 6.91 5.36 5.89
CA GLU A 145 5.57 5.35 5.29
C GLU A 145 4.57 6.30 5.96
N HIS A 146 4.72 6.52 7.27
CA HIS A 146 3.86 7.36 8.11
C HIS A 146 2.35 7.32 7.77
N GLN A 147 1.63 6.31 8.28
CA GLN A 147 0.18 6.14 8.20
C GLN A 147 -0.41 5.82 6.81
N ASP A 148 0.42 5.75 5.77
CA ASP A 148 0.01 5.43 4.40
C ASP A 148 -0.13 3.93 4.15
N TYR A 149 0.37 3.10 5.07
CA TYR A 149 0.35 1.63 4.97
C TYR A 149 0.06 0.97 6.33
N ASP A 150 -1.06 1.37 6.94
CA ASP A 150 -1.51 0.91 8.26
C ASP A 150 -2.89 0.22 8.21
N PRO A 151 -3.17 -0.76 9.09
CA PRO A 151 -4.46 -1.44 9.13
C PRO A 151 -5.63 -0.49 9.39
N GLY A 152 -6.79 -0.76 8.79
CA GLY A 152 -8.00 0.07 8.93
C GLY A 152 -8.39 0.74 7.62
N GLY A 153 -9.28 1.72 7.71
CA GLY A 153 -9.83 2.42 6.56
C GLY A 153 -10.65 3.64 6.97
N ASN A 154 -10.67 4.63 6.08
CA ASN A 154 -11.38 5.90 6.28
C ASN A 154 -11.00 6.62 7.59
N GLY A 155 -9.75 6.47 8.05
CA GLY A 155 -9.23 7.12 9.25
C GLY A 155 -9.62 6.45 10.57
N VAL A 156 -10.37 5.34 10.54
CA VAL A 156 -10.66 4.54 11.73
C VAL A 156 -9.68 3.37 11.79
N GLY A 157 -8.78 3.41 12.78
CA GLY A 157 -7.67 2.46 12.91
C GLY A 157 -6.52 2.68 11.92
N GLY A 158 -6.77 3.37 10.80
CA GLY A 158 -5.80 3.66 9.74
C GLY A 158 -6.52 3.93 8.41
N TYR A 159 -5.79 3.83 7.30
CA TYR A 159 -6.33 4.06 5.95
C TYR A 159 -6.12 2.89 4.98
N GLY A 160 -5.45 1.82 5.40
CA GLY A 160 -5.08 0.71 4.52
C GLY A 160 -3.83 1.05 3.72
N ASP A 161 -3.74 0.52 2.49
CA ASP A 161 -2.67 0.84 1.55
C ASP A 161 -3.06 2.04 0.66
N LEU A 162 -2.41 3.18 0.91
CA LEU A 162 -2.63 4.44 0.18
C LEU A 162 -1.64 4.65 -0.97
N TYR A 163 -0.71 3.74 -1.21
CA TYR A 163 0.28 3.91 -2.26
C TYR A 163 -0.29 3.54 -3.64
N PRO A 164 -0.32 4.47 -4.61
CA PRO A 164 -0.84 4.17 -5.94
C PRO A 164 0.17 3.40 -6.81
N THR A 165 1.42 3.26 -6.35
CA THR A 165 2.50 2.65 -7.13
C THR A 165 3.50 1.95 -6.24
N ASN A 166 4.07 0.86 -6.75
CA ASN A 166 5.25 0.21 -6.20
C ASN A 166 6.41 0.36 -7.21
N ASN A 167 7.63 0.60 -6.72
CA ASN A 167 8.81 0.70 -7.58
C ASN A 167 10.09 0.31 -6.81
N ALA A 168 11.17 0.06 -7.55
CA ALA A 168 12.50 -0.20 -6.97
C ALA A 168 13.34 1.08 -6.79
N CYS A 169 12.78 2.26 -7.08
CA CYS A 169 13.53 3.52 -7.10
C CYS A 169 13.68 4.16 -5.72
N THR A 170 12.85 3.77 -4.75
CA THR A 170 12.89 4.24 -3.37
C THR A 170 12.78 3.07 -2.39
N LEU A 171 13.18 3.30 -1.13
CA LEU A 171 12.93 2.38 -0.01
C LEU A 171 11.98 3.06 0.97
N ILE A 172 10.87 2.38 1.25
CA ILE A 172 9.86 2.86 2.18
C ILE A 172 9.91 1.98 3.44
N SER A 173 10.23 2.55 4.59
CA SER A 173 10.26 1.83 5.87
C SER A 173 8.89 1.86 6.55
N GLN A 174 8.48 0.73 7.14
CA GLN A 174 7.27 0.69 7.99
C GLN A 174 7.50 1.52 9.24
N GLY A 175 6.60 2.47 9.50
CA GLY A 175 6.62 3.33 10.68
C GLY A 175 6.87 4.80 10.34
N SER A 176 7.36 5.53 11.35
CA SER A 176 7.58 6.98 11.31
C SER A 176 9.07 7.31 11.50
N SER A 177 9.39 8.52 11.98
CA SER A 177 10.75 8.96 12.25
C SER A 177 11.59 7.93 13.00
N GLY A 178 12.78 7.63 12.48
CA GLY A 178 13.70 6.63 13.04
C GLY A 178 13.54 5.23 12.45
N SER A 179 12.38 4.91 11.83
CA SER A 179 12.19 3.61 11.16
C SER A 179 13.07 3.40 9.93
N ASP A 180 13.59 4.49 9.38
CA ASP A 180 14.52 4.54 8.24
C ASP A 180 15.96 4.16 8.62
N GLN A 181 16.33 4.30 9.90
CA GLN A 181 17.71 4.08 10.37
C GLN A 181 18.27 2.67 10.10
N PRO A 182 17.54 1.57 10.38
CA PRO A 182 18.03 0.22 10.08
C PRO A 182 18.33 0.02 8.58
N PHE A 183 17.49 0.58 7.71
CA PHE A 183 17.67 0.52 6.26
C PHE A 183 18.87 1.36 5.80
N LEU A 184 19.03 2.57 6.36
CA LEU A 184 20.17 3.44 6.07
C LEU A 184 21.49 2.74 6.41
N ASN A 185 21.59 2.14 7.59
CA ASN A 185 22.77 1.39 8.00
C ASN A 185 23.03 0.20 7.06
N SER A 186 22.01 -0.60 6.76
CA SER A 186 22.15 -1.80 5.92
C SER A 186 22.56 -1.46 4.49
N VAL A 187 22.02 -0.38 3.92
CA VAL A 187 22.40 0.10 2.58
C VAL A 187 23.85 0.56 2.57
N LEU A 188 24.27 1.35 3.57
CA LEU A 188 25.65 1.86 3.65
C LEU A 188 26.67 0.74 3.82
N THR A 189 26.43 -0.23 4.72
CA THR A 189 27.32 -1.37 4.91
C THR A 189 27.40 -2.26 3.67
N THR A 190 26.28 -2.47 2.97
CA THR A 190 26.24 -3.21 1.70
C THR A 190 27.06 -2.53 0.62
N ILE A 191 26.87 -1.21 0.43
CA ILE A 191 27.65 -0.43 -0.55
C ILE A 191 29.15 -0.50 -0.22
N ALA A 192 29.51 -0.40 1.06
CA ALA A 192 30.89 -0.44 1.49
C ALA A 192 31.57 -1.80 1.25
N ALA A 193 30.79 -2.88 1.30
CA ALA A 193 31.29 -4.24 1.24
C ALA A 193 31.65 -4.71 -0.16
N PHE A 194 31.15 -4.07 -1.22
CA PHE A 194 31.54 -4.42 -2.59
C PHE A 194 33.06 -4.41 -2.75
N PRO A 195 33.64 -5.32 -3.55
CA PRO A 195 35.02 -5.22 -3.96
C PRO A 195 35.30 -3.87 -4.64
N PRO A 196 36.49 -3.26 -4.45
CA PRO A 196 36.80 -1.94 -5.02
C PRO A 196 36.50 -1.82 -6.51
N ALA A 197 36.92 -2.80 -7.31
CA ALA A 197 36.68 -2.82 -8.75
C ALA A 197 35.19 -2.94 -9.11
N THR A 198 34.42 -3.72 -8.34
CA THR A 198 32.97 -3.86 -8.56
C THR A 198 32.25 -2.56 -8.21
N GLN A 199 32.54 -1.95 -7.05
CA GLN A 199 31.89 -0.70 -6.62
C GLN A 199 32.16 0.43 -7.64
N GLN A 200 33.41 0.57 -8.08
CA GLN A 200 33.79 1.57 -9.08
C GLN A 200 32.99 1.39 -10.38
N LEU A 201 32.91 0.15 -10.89
CA LEU A 201 32.17 -0.13 -12.12
C LEU A 201 30.66 0.11 -11.95
N LEU A 202 30.08 -0.27 -10.81
CA LEU A 202 28.68 0.00 -10.48
C LEU A 202 28.37 1.49 -10.47
N ILE A 203 29.28 2.32 -9.94
CA ILE A 203 29.11 3.79 -9.93
C ILE A 203 29.24 4.35 -11.35
N GLU A 204 30.30 4.00 -12.08
CA GLU A 204 30.57 4.51 -13.43
C GLU A 204 29.42 4.18 -14.40
N LYS A 205 28.88 2.96 -14.30
CA LYS A 205 27.81 2.46 -15.17
C LYS A 205 26.42 2.73 -14.64
N ARG A 206 26.28 3.47 -13.54
CA ARG A 206 24.99 3.85 -12.94
C ARG A 206 24.11 2.65 -12.53
N LEU A 207 24.75 1.59 -12.04
CA LEU A 207 24.13 0.34 -11.61
C LEU A 207 24.21 0.08 -10.11
N LEU A 208 24.81 0.99 -9.33
CA LEU A 208 24.98 0.82 -7.88
C LEU A 208 23.63 0.60 -7.16
N MET A 209 22.69 1.54 -7.26
CA MET A 209 21.42 1.43 -6.56
C MET A 209 20.51 0.32 -7.10
N PRO A 210 20.46 0.04 -8.42
CA PRO A 210 19.83 -1.17 -8.94
C PRO A 210 20.36 -2.46 -8.33
N THR A 211 21.67 -2.57 -8.19
CA THR A 211 22.31 -3.76 -7.63
C THR A 211 22.06 -3.87 -6.12
N VAL A 212 22.14 -2.76 -5.38
CA VAL A 212 21.81 -2.73 -3.95
C VAL A 212 20.35 -3.13 -3.71
N GLN A 213 19.41 -2.67 -4.54
CA GLN A 213 18.00 -3.07 -4.46
C GLN A 213 17.81 -4.57 -4.74
N ALA A 214 18.55 -5.13 -5.71
CA ALA A 214 18.52 -6.57 -5.99
C ALA A 214 18.98 -7.37 -4.76
N ILE A 215 20.13 -7.01 -4.19
CA ILE A 215 20.69 -7.64 -2.98
C ILE A 215 19.74 -7.51 -1.80
N PHE A 216 19.25 -6.30 -1.52
CA PHE A 216 18.32 -6.01 -0.42
C PHE A 216 17.08 -6.92 -0.46
N ARG A 217 16.50 -7.12 -1.64
CA ARG A 217 15.28 -7.92 -1.81
C ARG A 217 15.55 -9.43 -1.74
N GLN A 218 16.67 -9.90 -2.29
CA GLN A 218 17.06 -11.32 -2.24
C GLN A 218 17.53 -11.77 -0.84
N SER A 219 18.09 -10.84 -0.06
CA SER A 219 18.58 -11.10 1.29
C SER A 219 17.50 -11.03 2.36
N ASN A 220 16.36 -10.41 2.08
CA ASN A 220 15.26 -10.24 3.04
C ASN A 220 14.92 -11.56 3.75
N LYS A 221 14.76 -11.54 5.07
CA LYS A 221 14.53 -12.73 5.89
C LYS A 221 13.25 -13.47 5.54
N ARG A 222 12.28 -12.86 4.86
CA ARG A 222 11.08 -13.57 4.40
C ARG A 222 11.32 -14.37 3.13
N VAL A 223 12.41 -14.12 2.41
CA VAL A 223 12.85 -14.89 1.24
C VAL A 223 13.61 -16.11 1.74
N GLN A 224 12.89 -17.23 1.86
CA GLN A 224 13.41 -18.48 2.41
C GLN A 224 13.96 -19.40 1.31
N LYS A 225 13.41 -19.30 0.10
CA LYS A 225 13.87 -19.99 -1.12
C LYS A 225 13.96 -19.05 -2.31
N GLU A 226 14.65 -19.47 -3.36
CA GLU A 226 14.87 -18.67 -4.58
C GLU A 226 13.55 -18.20 -5.21
N GLU A 227 12.53 -19.07 -5.28
CA GLU A 227 11.22 -18.72 -5.84
C GLU A 227 10.51 -17.59 -5.09
N ASP A 228 10.75 -17.41 -3.78
CA ASP A 228 10.10 -16.37 -2.99
C ASP A 228 10.51 -14.98 -3.48
N TYR A 229 11.71 -14.86 -4.06
CA TYR A 229 12.20 -13.63 -4.69
C TYR A 229 11.24 -13.17 -5.79
N PHE A 230 10.63 -14.08 -6.52
CA PHE A 230 9.77 -13.75 -7.66
C PHE A 230 8.31 -13.49 -7.27
N THR A 231 8.03 -13.24 -5.99
CA THR A 231 6.68 -13.03 -5.44
C THR A 231 6.57 -11.71 -4.67
N GLY A 232 5.35 -11.34 -4.26
CA GLY A 232 5.12 -10.18 -3.38
C GLY A 232 5.84 -10.24 -2.02
N ILE A 233 6.41 -11.39 -1.63
CA ILE A 233 7.20 -11.53 -0.39
C ILE A 233 8.46 -10.65 -0.43
N ALA A 234 9.22 -10.70 -1.52
CA ALA A 234 10.43 -9.89 -1.71
C ALA A 234 10.14 -8.48 -2.23
N HIS A 235 8.90 -8.25 -2.69
CA HIS A 235 8.51 -7.02 -3.37
C HIS A 235 7.32 -6.26 -2.77
N PRO A 236 7.23 -6.10 -1.43
CA PRO A 236 6.24 -5.21 -0.86
C PRO A 236 6.57 -3.75 -1.22
N VAL A 237 5.55 -2.87 -1.15
CA VAL A 237 5.73 -1.42 -1.29
C VAL A 237 6.38 -0.80 -0.05
N VAL A 238 6.11 -1.36 1.13
CA VAL A 238 6.72 -0.97 2.42
C VAL A 238 7.46 -2.14 3.06
N PHE A 239 8.67 -1.87 3.57
CA PHE A 239 9.56 -2.87 4.17
C PHE A 239 9.59 -2.78 5.68
N ASP A 240 9.61 -3.94 6.33
CA ASP A 240 9.77 -4.04 7.78
C ASP A 240 11.24 -4.18 8.16
N ALA A 241 11.70 -3.43 9.16
CA ALA A 241 13.07 -3.53 9.64
C ALA A 241 13.35 -4.91 10.27
N ALA A 242 12.33 -5.59 10.80
CA ALA A 242 12.46 -6.94 11.34
C ALA A 242 12.93 -7.96 10.29
N ASP A 243 12.62 -7.71 9.02
CA ASP A 243 12.93 -8.58 7.89
C ASP A 243 14.31 -8.33 7.28
N LEU A 244 15.08 -7.36 7.80
CA LEU A 244 16.44 -7.06 7.33
C LEU A 244 17.43 -8.15 7.72
N ASP A 245 18.21 -8.62 6.74
CA ASP A 245 19.39 -9.45 6.96
C ASP A 245 20.64 -8.71 6.45
N GLU A 246 21.11 -7.77 7.27
CA GLU A 246 22.24 -6.91 6.92
C GLU A 246 23.52 -7.71 6.62
N GLU A 247 23.78 -8.78 7.38
CA GLU A 247 24.97 -9.60 7.16
C GLU A 247 24.90 -10.33 5.80
N LYS A 248 23.74 -10.90 5.46
CA LYS A 248 23.53 -11.54 4.14
C LYS A 248 23.67 -10.53 3.01
N MET A 249 23.13 -9.32 3.15
CA MET A 249 23.32 -8.24 2.16
C MET A 249 24.80 -7.95 1.94
N MET A 250 25.54 -7.77 3.03
CA MET A 250 26.95 -7.42 3.02
C MET A 250 27.82 -8.52 2.38
N ARG A 251 27.54 -9.79 2.70
CA ARG A 251 28.21 -10.95 2.09
C ARG A 251 27.94 -11.05 0.59
N MET A 252 26.67 -10.92 0.18
CA MET A 252 26.31 -10.92 -1.25
C MET A 252 27.02 -9.81 -2.03
N ALA A 253 27.16 -8.61 -1.45
CA ALA A 253 27.91 -7.52 -2.06
C ALA A 253 29.40 -7.82 -2.15
N HIS A 254 30.02 -8.32 -1.06
CA HIS A 254 31.44 -8.65 -0.99
C HIS A 254 31.85 -9.76 -1.97
N ASP A 255 30.98 -10.75 -2.19
CA ASP A 255 31.23 -11.84 -3.12
C ASP A 255 31.03 -11.43 -4.59
N MET A 256 30.39 -10.29 -4.86
CA MET A 256 30.07 -9.86 -6.22
C MET A 256 31.29 -9.34 -6.98
N ARG A 257 31.72 -10.07 -8.00
CA ARG A 257 32.72 -9.65 -9.00
C ARG A 257 32.03 -8.96 -10.19
N PRO A 258 32.76 -8.21 -11.03
CA PRO A 258 32.17 -7.49 -12.17
C PRO A 258 31.28 -8.36 -13.09
N PRO A 259 31.63 -9.62 -13.42
CA PRO A 259 30.75 -10.49 -14.20
C PRO A 259 29.45 -10.89 -13.48
N GLN A 260 29.35 -10.74 -12.16
CA GLN A 260 28.14 -11.09 -11.41
C GLN A 260 27.18 -9.90 -11.24
N ILE A 261 27.53 -8.71 -11.74
CA ILE A 261 26.63 -7.55 -11.71
C ILE A 261 25.31 -7.92 -12.41
N PRO A 262 24.14 -7.75 -11.76
CA PRO A 262 22.86 -8.07 -12.34
C PRO A 262 22.54 -7.24 -13.60
N PRO A 263 21.74 -7.77 -14.53
CA PRO A 263 21.21 -6.98 -15.64
C PRO A 263 20.24 -5.90 -15.15
N LEU A 264 19.91 -4.95 -16.03
CA LEU A 264 18.88 -3.93 -15.78
C LEU A 264 17.67 -4.19 -16.70
N PRO A 265 16.51 -4.61 -16.16
CA PRO A 265 15.29 -4.70 -16.95
C PRO A 265 14.84 -3.29 -17.33
N GLN A 266 14.41 -3.12 -18.57
CA GLN A 266 13.78 -1.89 -19.04
C GLN A 266 12.47 -2.20 -19.77
N ILE A 267 11.41 -1.49 -19.39
CA ILE A 267 10.05 -1.62 -19.93
C ILE A 267 9.63 -0.32 -20.61
N GLU A 268 8.88 -0.42 -21.71
CA GLU A 268 8.39 0.72 -22.49
C GLU A 268 7.00 0.42 -23.03
N VAL A 269 6.03 1.29 -22.76
CA VAL A 269 4.68 1.19 -23.34
C VAL A 269 4.74 1.56 -24.82
N ILE A 270 4.33 0.63 -25.69
CA ILE A 270 4.26 0.84 -27.14
C ILE A 270 2.86 1.30 -27.53
N GLU A 271 1.84 0.68 -26.93
CA GLU A 271 0.44 0.93 -27.19
C GLU A 271 -0.34 0.59 -25.92
N GLU A 272 -1.39 1.34 -25.61
CA GLU A 272 -2.30 0.99 -24.53
C GLU A 272 -3.71 1.50 -24.82
N THR A 273 -4.68 0.97 -24.07
CA THR A 273 -6.05 1.46 -24.09
C THR A 273 -6.07 2.94 -23.70
N GLU A 274 -6.49 3.79 -24.64
CA GLU A 274 -6.63 5.23 -24.39
C GLU A 274 -7.97 5.53 -23.71
N MET A 275 -7.97 6.55 -22.86
CA MET A 275 -9.14 6.95 -22.07
C MET A 275 -9.38 8.45 -22.19
N GLN A 276 -10.63 8.82 -22.44
CA GLN A 276 -11.08 10.20 -22.60
C GLN A 276 -11.98 10.62 -21.43
N ASN A 277 -11.67 11.77 -20.83
CA ASN A 277 -12.54 12.35 -19.81
C ASN A 277 -13.90 12.73 -20.40
N GLY A 278 -14.98 12.46 -19.68
CA GLY A 278 -16.36 12.68 -20.12
C GLY A 278 -16.96 11.50 -20.88
N ARG A 279 -16.13 10.55 -21.34
CA ARG A 279 -16.55 9.35 -22.07
C ARG A 279 -16.17 8.07 -21.34
N ASP A 280 -14.88 7.87 -21.08
CA ASP A 280 -14.34 6.63 -20.51
C ASP A 280 -14.18 6.74 -18.98
N TYR A 281 -13.95 7.94 -18.49
CA TYR A 281 -13.94 8.27 -17.06
C TYR A 281 -14.45 9.70 -16.86
N PHE A 282 -14.74 10.09 -15.62
CA PHE A 282 -15.35 11.38 -15.33
C PHE A 282 -14.52 12.16 -14.31
N GLU A 283 -14.12 13.37 -14.64
CA GLU A 283 -13.40 14.27 -13.74
C GLU A 283 -13.69 15.72 -14.14
N ALA A 284 -13.48 16.64 -13.21
CA ALA A 284 -13.56 18.07 -13.50
C ALA A 284 -12.47 18.49 -14.50
N GLU A 285 -12.56 19.72 -15.00
CA GLU A 285 -11.49 20.32 -15.79
C GLU A 285 -10.13 20.20 -15.08
N LYS A 286 -9.07 19.96 -15.85
CA LYS A 286 -7.71 19.69 -15.34
C LYS A 286 -7.63 18.49 -14.40
N ALA A 287 -8.34 17.41 -14.76
CA ALA A 287 -8.25 16.12 -14.12
C ALA A 287 -6.80 15.69 -13.87
N HIS A 288 -6.54 15.10 -12.70
CA HIS A 288 -5.25 14.46 -12.43
C HIS A 288 -4.98 13.40 -13.51
N PRO A 289 -3.75 13.31 -14.07
CA PRO A 289 -3.42 12.29 -15.07
C PRO A 289 -3.67 10.88 -14.52
N TRP A 290 -4.15 9.98 -15.38
CA TRP A 290 -4.30 8.56 -15.03
C TRP A 290 -3.00 7.79 -15.24
N LYS A 291 -2.10 8.26 -16.11
CA LYS A 291 -0.75 7.74 -16.27
C LYS A 291 0.14 8.35 -15.19
N LEU A 292 0.38 7.61 -14.11
CA LEU A 292 1.20 8.05 -12.97
C LEU A 292 2.69 7.85 -13.22
N ALA A 293 3.09 6.84 -13.98
CA ALA A 293 4.49 6.64 -14.36
C ALA A 293 4.59 6.02 -15.74
N ASP A 294 5.50 6.56 -16.56
CA ASP A 294 5.93 6.01 -17.85
C ASP A 294 7.45 6.09 -17.92
N THR A 295 8.11 5.27 -17.10
CA THR A 295 9.56 5.24 -16.98
C THR A 295 10.11 3.85 -17.35
N PRO A 296 11.37 3.75 -17.80
CA PRO A 296 12.00 2.48 -18.11
C PRO A 296 11.99 1.42 -17.01
N VAL A 297 11.78 1.77 -15.73
CA VAL A 297 11.80 0.81 -14.61
C VAL A 297 10.51 0.80 -13.79
N SER A 298 9.54 1.64 -14.15
CA SER A 298 8.26 1.78 -13.46
C SER A 298 7.18 2.31 -14.40
N ILE A 299 6.09 1.56 -14.53
CA ILE A 299 4.87 1.96 -15.23
C ILE A 299 3.75 1.97 -14.19
N ALA A 300 2.94 3.03 -14.14
CA ALA A 300 1.84 3.09 -13.18
C ALA A 300 0.59 3.76 -13.76
N ARG A 301 -0.57 3.18 -13.48
CA ARG A 301 -1.90 3.62 -13.98
C ARG A 301 -2.93 3.71 -12.87
N ILE A 302 -3.78 4.72 -12.92
CA ILE A 302 -5.07 4.72 -12.20
C ILE A 302 -6.08 4.00 -13.09
N MET A 303 -6.64 2.90 -12.59
CA MET A 303 -7.71 2.15 -13.23
C MET A 303 -9.06 2.79 -12.88
N ARG A 304 -9.44 3.77 -13.69
CA ARG A 304 -10.70 4.54 -13.57
C ARG A 304 -11.53 4.58 -14.86
N GLY A 305 -11.04 3.90 -15.89
CA GLY A 305 -11.72 3.76 -17.17
C GLY A 305 -12.89 2.80 -17.05
N ASN A 306 -13.88 3.00 -17.89
CA ASN A 306 -15.08 2.19 -17.94
C ASN A 306 -14.99 1.05 -18.98
N THR A 307 -13.83 0.84 -19.61
CA THR A 307 -13.62 -0.31 -20.50
C THR A 307 -13.60 -1.62 -19.72
N SER A 308 -13.98 -2.73 -20.37
CA SER A 308 -14.02 -4.03 -19.70
C SER A 308 -12.63 -4.54 -19.31
N GLU A 309 -11.61 -4.20 -20.10
CA GLU A 309 -10.20 -4.50 -19.83
C GLU A 309 -9.34 -3.30 -20.27
N HIS A 310 -8.23 -3.10 -19.57
CA HIS A 310 -7.13 -2.24 -19.99
C HIS A 310 -6.07 -3.10 -20.64
N VAL A 311 -5.85 -2.90 -21.94
CA VAL A 311 -4.85 -3.64 -22.72
C VAL A 311 -3.63 -2.76 -22.94
N MET A 312 -2.43 -3.33 -22.78
CA MET A 312 -1.15 -2.64 -22.94
C MET A 312 -0.14 -3.54 -23.64
N LYS A 313 0.55 -3.04 -24.67
CA LYS A 313 1.70 -3.69 -25.29
C LYS A 313 2.98 -3.07 -24.75
N ILE A 314 3.84 -3.91 -24.16
CA ILE A 314 5.03 -3.46 -23.45
C ILE A 314 6.26 -4.07 -24.11
N SER A 315 7.19 -3.22 -24.53
CA SER A 315 8.49 -3.61 -25.04
C SER A 315 9.50 -3.75 -23.91
N THR A 316 10.32 -4.79 -24.00
CA THR A 316 11.46 -5.05 -23.09
C THR A 316 12.81 -5.03 -23.79
N LYS A 317 12.84 -4.59 -25.06
CA LYS A 317 14.03 -4.60 -25.95
C LYS A 317 15.26 -3.89 -25.39
N LYS A 318 15.06 -2.92 -24.50
CA LYS A 318 16.14 -2.12 -23.90
C LYS A 318 16.72 -2.75 -22.63
N SER A 319 16.21 -3.90 -22.19
CA SER A 319 16.78 -4.66 -21.08
C SER A 319 18.18 -5.15 -21.47
N ALA A 320 19.17 -4.93 -20.60
CA ALA A 320 20.56 -5.19 -20.95
C ALA A 320 21.37 -5.72 -19.76
N ASP A 321 22.34 -6.56 -20.09
CA ASP A 321 23.40 -7.00 -19.18
C ASP A 321 24.67 -6.20 -19.45
N LEU A 322 25.37 -5.79 -18.40
CA LEU A 322 26.57 -4.95 -18.53
C LEU A 322 27.69 -5.64 -19.34
N MET A 323 27.78 -6.97 -19.26
CA MET A 323 28.78 -7.78 -19.98
C MET A 323 28.27 -8.24 -21.36
N GLY A 324 27.11 -7.76 -21.81
CA GLY A 324 26.53 -8.11 -23.11
C GLY A 324 26.00 -9.55 -23.19
N ARG A 325 25.76 -10.22 -22.05
CA ARG A 325 25.20 -11.57 -22.05
C ARG A 325 23.73 -11.57 -22.47
N PRO A 326 23.22 -12.70 -23.00
CA PRO A 326 21.79 -12.86 -23.27
C PRO A 326 20.96 -12.64 -22.00
N VAL A 327 19.96 -11.76 -22.10
CA VAL A 327 19.02 -11.48 -21.01
C VAL A 327 17.76 -12.30 -21.23
N GLN A 328 17.36 -13.04 -20.21
CA GLN A 328 16.04 -13.67 -20.15
C GLN A 328 15.14 -12.86 -19.20
N LEU A 329 13.86 -12.77 -19.55
CA LEU A 329 12.89 -12.00 -18.79
C LEU A 329 11.87 -12.91 -18.14
N ARG A 330 11.53 -12.61 -16.90
CA ARG A 330 10.50 -13.29 -16.14
C ARG A 330 9.47 -12.26 -15.66
N TRP A 331 8.22 -12.45 -16.06
CA TRP A 331 7.08 -11.64 -15.64
C TRP A 331 6.35 -12.35 -14.51
N GLN A 332 6.02 -11.64 -13.44
CA GLN A 332 5.33 -12.22 -12.29
C GLN A 332 4.32 -11.27 -11.69
N LEU A 333 3.15 -11.80 -11.38
CA LEU A 333 2.18 -11.11 -10.54
C LEU A 333 2.69 -11.11 -9.09
N LEU A 334 3.00 -9.92 -8.57
CA LEU A 334 3.49 -9.73 -7.20
C LEU A 334 2.33 -9.53 -6.23
N GLN A 335 1.28 -8.84 -6.67
CA GLN A 335 0.06 -8.58 -5.92
C GLN A 335 -1.12 -8.41 -6.89
N GLY A 336 -2.24 -9.08 -6.62
CA GLY A 336 -3.49 -8.98 -7.39
C GLY A 336 -4.16 -10.34 -7.57
N ASP A 337 -5.34 -10.35 -8.18
CA ASP A 337 -6.08 -11.55 -8.56
C ASP A 337 -5.59 -12.06 -9.93
N PRO A 338 -4.94 -13.25 -9.98
CA PRO A 338 -4.44 -13.82 -11.22
C PRO A 338 -5.54 -14.16 -12.23
N ARG A 339 -6.82 -14.23 -11.83
CA ARG A 339 -7.94 -14.49 -12.74
C ARG A 339 -8.32 -13.27 -13.57
N LEU A 340 -7.87 -12.08 -13.17
CA LEU A 340 -8.24 -10.78 -13.76
C LEU A 340 -7.06 -10.11 -14.48
N ILE A 341 -5.95 -10.85 -14.62
CA ILE A 341 -4.71 -10.38 -15.21
C ILE A 341 -4.21 -11.46 -16.16
N ARG A 342 -4.03 -11.09 -17.42
CA ARG A 342 -3.56 -12.02 -18.46
C ARG A 342 -2.36 -11.43 -19.17
N LEU A 343 -1.30 -12.23 -19.28
CA LEU A 343 -0.10 -11.93 -20.03
C LEU A 343 -0.09 -12.82 -21.27
N GLU A 344 -0.14 -12.22 -22.45
CA GLU A 344 0.01 -12.89 -23.72
C GLU A 344 1.41 -12.63 -24.28
N ASN A 345 2.19 -13.70 -24.39
CA ASN A 345 3.52 -13.64 -24.99
C ASN A 345 3.41 -13.86 -26.49
N SER A 346 4.01 -12.98 -27.29
CA SER A 346 4.50 -13.42 -28.60
C SER A 346 5.69 -14.35 -28.32
N ALA A 347 5.57 -15.64 -28.62
CA ALA A 347 6.36 -16.74 -28.06
C ALA A 347 7.91 -16.67 -28.20
N GLN A 348 8.48 -15.62 -28.80
CA GLN A 348 9.91 -15.28 -28.80
C GLN A 348 10.18 -13.74 -28.84
N GLY A 349 9.17 -12.90 -28.66
CA GLY A 349 9.28 -11.46 -28.91
C GLY A 349 9.59 -10.64 -27.66
N ALA A 350 10.35 -9.56 -27.84
CA ALA A 350 10.59 -8.54 -26.82
C ALA A 350 9.38 -7.61 -26.57
N ILE A 351 8.17 -8.07 -26.93
CA ILE A 351 6.90 -7.35 -26.72
C ILE A 351 5.91 -8.33 -26.10
N THR A 352 5.34 -7.94 -24.97
CA THR A 352 4.31 -8.66 -24.22
C THR A 352 3.02 -7.86 -24.23
N GLU A 353 1.89 -8.51 -24.47
CA GLU A 353 0.57 -7.89 -24.34
C GLU A 353 -0.01 -8.24 -22.96
N LEU A 354 -0.39 -7.22 -22.20
CA LEU A 354 -0.92 -7.31 -20.85
C LEU A 354 -2.38 -6.84 -20.87
N HIS A 355 -3.26 -7.69 -20.34
CA HIS A 355 -4.68 -7.41 -20.13
C HIS A 355 -4.94 -7.32 -18.64
N VAL A 356 -5.51 -6.20 -18.18
CA VAL A 356 -5.86 -5.97 -16.77
C VAL A 356 -7.32 -5.59 -16.67
N ARG A 357 -8.08 -6.36 -15.90
CA ARG A 357 -9.46 -6.03 -15.53
C ARG A 357 -9.50 -5.32 -14.17
N TRP A 358 -10.44 -4.40 -13.98
CA TRP A 358 -10.68 -3.80 -12.66
C TRP A 358 -11.03 -4.90 -11.67
N GLN A 359 -10.49 -4.83 -10.46
CA GLN A 359 -10.71 -5.84 -9.43
C GLN A 359 -10.99 -5.23 -8.05
N PRO A 360 -11.80 -5.91 -7.20
CA PRO A 360 -12.00 -5.49 -5.82
C PRO A 360 -10.69 -5.55 -5.03
N PRO A 361 -10.58 -4.84 -3.89
CA PRO A 361 -9.37 -4.87 -3.09
C PRO A 361 -9.06 -6.29 -2.60
N ILE A 362 -7.76 -6.59 -2.52
CA ILE A 362 -7.27 -7.84 -1.95
C ILE A 362 -6.64 -7.60 -0.58
N LYS A 363 -6.48 -8.68 0.18
CA LYS A 363 -5.73 -8.67 1.43
C LYS A 363 -4.26 -8.97 1.13
N THR A 364 -3.35 -8.08 1.55
CA THR A 364 -1.91 -8.31 1.43
C THR A 364 -1.46 -9.41 2.38
N LEU A 365 -0.20 -9.86 2.27
CA LEU A 365 0.39 -10.82 3.20
C LEU A 365 0.36 -10.34 4.67
N LYS A 366 0.33 -9.02 4.90
CA LYS A 366 0.19 -8.41 6.24
C LYS A 366 -1.29 -8.24 6.67
N GLY A 367 -2.25 -8.71 5.87
CA GLY A 367 -3.69 -8.57 6.15
C GLY A 367 -4.27 -7.18 5.85
N LEU A 368 -3.49 -6.30 5.21
CA LEU A 368 -3.94 -4.96 4.82
C LEU A 368 -4.82 -5.02 3.58
N ARG A 369 -5.80 -4.12 3.50
CA ARG A 369 -6.60 -3.96 2.28
C ARG A 369 -5.79 -3.14 1.29
N SER A 370 -5.55 -3.68 0.09
CA SER A 370 -4.88 -2.96 -0.99
C SER A 370 -5.73 -2.98 -2.25
N HIS A 371 -5.77 -1.83 -2.91
CA HIS A 371 -6.45 -1.61 -4.18
C HIS A 371 -5.46 -1.57 -5.36
N ARG A 372 -4.24 -2.10 -5.17
CA ARG A 372 -3.18 -2.07 -6.18
C ARG A 372 -2.90 -3.46 -6.72
N VAL A 373 -2.69 -3.54 -8.03
CA VAL A 373 -2.05 -4.68 -8.70
C VAL A 373 -0.61 -4.33 -8.97
N ASP A 374 0.33 -5.22 -8.66
CA ASP A 374 1.75 -5.05 -8.95
C ASP A 374 2.26 -6.24 -9.77
N ILE A 375 2.93 -5.98 -10.89
CA ILE A 375 3.56 -6.97 -11.76
C ILE A 375 5.05 -6.66 -11.87
N GLY A 376 5.91 -7.62 -11.57
CA GLY A 376 7.37 -7.51 -11.64
C GLY A 376 7.92 -8.08 -12.95
N VAL A 377 8.84 -7.36 -13.57
CA VAL A 377 9.64 -7.81 -14.72
C VAL A 377 11.09 -7.93 -14.28
N PHE A 378 11.57 -9.17 -14.21
CA PHE A 378 12.90 -9.52 -13.77
C PHE A 378 13.76 -9.89 -14.96
N ALA A 379 14.99 -9.40 -14.97
CA ALA A 379 16.01 -9.81 -15.94
C ALA A 379 17.00 -10.76 -15.26
N THR A 380 17.35 -11.85 -15.94
CA THR A 380 18.45 -12.74 -15.56
C THR A 380 19.43 -12.89 -16.71
N ASN A 381 20.71 -12.95 -16.38
CA ASN A 381 21.81 -13.25 -17.31
C ASN A 381 22.31 -14.70 -17.16
N GLY A 382 21.56 -15.56 -16.46
CA GLY A 382 21.93 -16.93 -16.13
C GLY A 382 22.86 -17.09 -14.92
N LEU A 383 23.42 -16.00 -14.38
CA LEU A 383 24.23 -16.01 -13.15
C LEU A 383 23.56 -15.26 -12.00
N THR A 384 22.99 -14.10 -12.29
CA THR A 384 22.35 -13.22 -11.31
C THR A 384 21.04 -12.67 -11.85
N VAL A 385 20.18 -12.26 -10.91
CA VAL A 385 18.85 -11.73 -11.17
C VAL A 385 18.80 -10.27 -10.75
N SER A 386 18.18 -9.43 -11.58
CA SER A 386 17.99 -8.01 -11.33
C SER A 386 16.95 -7.72 -10.25
N ALA A 387 16.98 -6.50 -9.70
CA ALA A 387 15.76 -5.91 -9.14
C ALA A 387 14.68 -5.80 -10.24
N PRO A 388 13.38 -5.86 -9.90
CA PRO A 388 12.34 -5.78 -10.91
C PRO A 388 12.17 -4.36 -11.46
N ALA A 389 11.83 -4.25 -12.74
CA ALA A 389 10.99 -3.15 -13.19
C ALA A 389 9.53 -3.49 -12.80
N ILE A 390 8.74 -2.52 -12.33
CA ILE A 390 7.41 -2.78 -11.78
C ILE A 390 6.32 -2.08 -12.59
N LEU A 391 5.22 -2.78 -12.83
CA LEU A 391 3.99 -2.21 -13.35
C LEU A 391 2.93 -2.20 -12.24
N SER A 392 2.35 -1.04 -11.96
CA SER A 392 1.30 -0.88 -10.95
C SER A 392 -0.01 -0.38 -11.55
N PHE A 393 -1.12 -1.02 -11.16
CA PHE A 393 -2.47 -0.56 -11.49
C PHE A 393 -3.24 -0.29 -10.20
N TYR A 394 -3.58 0.98 -9.95
CA TYR A 394 -4.30 1.42 -8.77
C TYR A 394 -5.80 1.53 -9.07
N MET A 395 -6.58 0.64 -8.48
CA MET A 395 -8.04 0.68 -8.51
C MET A 395 -8.50 1.76 -7.52
N LEU A 396 -9.36 2.68 -7.94
CA LEU A 396 -9.85 3.70 -7.01
C LEU A 396 -10.72 3.07 -5.91
N PRO A 397 -10.41 3.27 -4.61
CA PRO A 397 -11.15 2.63 -3.51
C PRO A 397 -12.63 3.00 -3.42
N ASN A 398 -12.99 4.17 -3.95
CA ASN A 398 -14.37 4.65 -4.01
C ASN A 398 -15.16 4.10 -5.20
N GLU A 399 -14.55 3.29 -6.07
CA GLU A 399 -15.21 2.66 -7.20
C GLU A 399 -15.46 1.16 -6.98
N MET A 400 -16.49 0.62 -7.63
CA MET A 400 -16.69 -0.83 -7.80
C MET A 400 -17.26 -1.10 -9.19
N HIS A 401 -16.60 -1.98 -9.93
CA HIS A 401 -16.96 -2.32 -11.31
C HIS A 401 -17.55 -3.73 -11.35
N PHE A 402 -18.68 -3.88 -12.05
CA PHE A 402 -19.37 -5.15 -12.25
C PHE A 402 -19.38 -5.52 -13.72
N TYR A 403 -19.40 -6.82 -13.99
CA TYR A 403 -19.37 -7.38 -15.34
C TYR A 403 -20.53 -8.34 -15.54
N ASP A 404 -21.06 -8.39 -16.76
CA ASP A 404 -22.05 -9.37 -17.16
C ASP A 404 -21.40 -10.75 -17.43
N GLU A 405 -22.23 -11.76 -17.71
CA GLU A 405 -21.76 -13.13 -18.01
C GLU A 405 -20.89 -13.22 -19.26
N LYS A 406 -20.98 -12.24 -20.17
CA LYS A 406 -20.14 -12.13 -21.37
C LYS A 406 -18.82 -11.39 -21.10
N GLY A 407 -18.63 -10.85 -19.89
CA GLY A 407 -17.44 -10.12 -19.48
C GLY A 407 -17.47 -8.63 -19.85
N HIS A 408 -18.60 -8.09 -20.30
CA HIS A 408 -18.73 -6.65 -20.52
C HIS A 408 -18.92 -5.92 -19.20
N SER A 409 -18.32 -4.73 -19.05
CA SER A 409 -18.62 -3.85 -17.91
C SER A 409 -20.11 -3.51 -17.90
N SER A 410 -20.85 -3.98 -16.89
CA SER A 410 -22.30 -3.85 -16.81
C SER A 410 -22.72 -2.66 -15.96
N GLU A 411 -21.98 -2.38 -14.88
CA GLU A 411 -22.32 -1.32 -13.94
C GLU A 411 -21.07 -0.81 -13.22
N ILE A 412 -20.99 0.51 -13.01
CA ILE A 412 -19.92 1.14 -12.24
C ILE A 412 -20.53 2.00 -11.14
N CYS A 413 -20.13 1.71 -9.91
CA CYS A 413 -20.49 2.45 -8.71
C CYS A 413 -19.35 3.40 -8.36
N TYR A 414 -19.56 4.72 -8.34
CA TYR A 414 -18.45 5.69 -8.18
C TYR A 414 -18.28 6.30 -6.78
N GLN A 415 -19.18 5.98 -5.87
CA GLN A 415 -19.12 6.36 -4.46
C GLN A 415 -19.59 5.18 -3.61
N VAL A 416 -18.71 4.19 -3.52
CA VAL A 416 -18.97 2.97 -2.76
C VAL A 416 -18.80 3.16 -1.27
N HIS A 417 -19.40 2.29 -0.47
CA HIS A 417 -19.29 2.32 0.98
C HIS A 417 -17.89 1.90 1.44
N ASN A 418 -17.46 2.37 2.62
CA ASN A 418 -16.26 1.81 3.28
C ASN A 418 -16.48 0.32 3.58
N PRO A 419 -15.69 -0.61 3.00
CA PRO A 419 -15.90 -2.05 3.15
C PRO A 419 -15.38 -2.62 4.48
N ASP A 420 -14.87 -1.82 5.41
CA ASP A 420 -14.43 -2.29 6.71
C ASP A 420 -15.60 -2.62 7.65
N LEU A 421 -15.52 -3.77 8.31
CA LEU A 421 -16.48 -4.19 9.35
C LEU A 421 -16.43 -3.30 10.59
N GLY A 422 -15.24 -2.77 10.90
CA GLY A 422 -14.98 -2.04 12.14
C GLY A 422 -14.62 -2.92 13.34
N LEU A 423 -14.21 -4.17 13.11
CA LEU A 423 -13.61 -4.99 14.16
C LEU A 423 -12.22 -4.46 14.55
N PRO A 424 -11.77 -4.68 15.80
CA PRO A 424 -10.45 -4.25 16.22
C PRO A 424 -9.34 -4.96 15.44
N ASN A 425 -8.34 -4.20 14.99
CA ASN A 425 -7.13 -4.76 14.38
C ASN A 425 -6.24 -5.44 15.44
N ASP A 426 -6.13 -4.84 16.63
CA ASP A 426 -5.35 -5.39 17.74
C ASP A 426 -6.13 -6.54 18.43
N PRO A 427 -5.58 -7.78 18.46
CA PRO A 427 -6.21 -8.90 19.17
C PRO A 427 -6.31 -8.68 20.69
N ARG A 428 -5.63 -7.68 21.25
CA ARG A 428 -5.65 -7.30 22.67
C ARG A 428 -6.78 -6.32 23.02
N ASP A 429 -7.52 -5.81 22.03
CA ASP A 429 -8.63 -4.88 22.24
C ASP A 429 -9.80 -5.58 22.94
N LEU A 430 -10.24 -5.02 24.06
CA LEU A 430 -11.31 -5.58 24.89
C LEU A 430 -12.69 -5.62 24.19
N ARG A 431 -12.86 -4.91 23.06
CA ARG A 431 -14.06 -5.07 22.21
C ARG A 431 -14.23 -6.50 21.70
N TRP A 432 -13.16 -7.30 21.60
CA TRP A 432 -13.29 -8.73 21.31
C TRP A 432 -14.12 -9.49 22.36
N LEU A 433 -14.10 -9.09 23.64
CA LEU A 433 -14.99 -9.68 24.65
C LEU A 433 -16.47 -9.39 24.35
N LYS A 434 -16.77 -8.19 23.86
CA LYS A 434 -18.14 -7.84 23.44
C LYS A 434 -18.54 -8.59 22.16
N ALA A 435 -17.60 -8.78 21.24
CA ALA A 435 -17.81 -9.55 20.02
C ALA A 435 -18.11 -11.02 20.31
N MET A 436 -17.34 -11.63 21.22
CA MET A 436 -17.57 -13.00 21.69
C MET A 436 -18.96 -13.15 22.30
N LEU A 437 -19.34 -12.26 23.21
CA LEU A 437 -20.69 -12.26 23.78
C LEU A 437 -21.75 -12.15 22.68
N ALA A 438 -21.61 -11.17 21.78
CA ALA A 438 -22.60 -10.95 20.71
C ALA A 438 -22.81 -12.17 19.80
N ALA A 439 -21.76 -12.97 19.59
CA ALA A 439 -21.82 -14.19 18.78
C ALA A 439 -22.29 -15.44 19.56
N SER A 440 -22.24 -15.43 20.90
CA SER A 440 -22.66 -16.55 21.74
C SER A 440 -24.06 -16.39 22.36
N LEU A 441 -24.67 -15.20 22.27
CA LEU A 441 -26.02 -14.95 22.78
C LEU A 441 -27.05 -15.93 22.17
N ALA A 442 -27.89 -16.50 23.04
CA ALA A 442 -29.08 -17.25 22.67
C ALA A 442 -30.35 -16.43 22.98
N GLY A 443 -31.47 -16.75 22.33
CA GLY A 443 -32.80 -16.18 22.64
C GLY A 443 -33.46 -15.45 21.47
N ASP A 444 -34.60 -14.80 21.74
CA ASP A 444 -35.51 -14.31 20.68
C ASP A 444 -35.10 -12.97 20.04
N GLY A 445 -34.09 -12.30 20.60
CA GLY A 445 -33.60 -11.02 20.08
C GLY A 445 -32.99 -11.15 18.68
N LEU A 446 -33.13 -10.10 17.86
CA LEU A 446 -32.67 -10.10 16.47
C LEU A 446 -31.19 -10.52 16.32
N ARG A 447 -30.29 -10.05 17.20
CA ARG A 447 -28.86 -10.40 17.17
C ARG A 447 -28.65 -11.91 17.33
N SER A 448 -29.31 -12.52 18.32
CA SER A 448 -29.24 -13.96 18.58
C SER A 448 -29.80 -14.75 17.38
N ARG A 449 -30.98 -14.38 16.87
CA ARG A 449 -31.59 -15.05 15.70
C ARG A 449 -30.72 -14.98 14.44
N LEU A 450 -29.95 -13.90 14.24
CA LEU A 450 -29.01 -13.80 13.13
C LEU A 450 -27.79 -14.70 13.34
N MET A 451 -27.22 -14.74 14.54
CA MET A 451 -26.06 -15.58 14.86
C MET A 451 -26.39 -17.08 14.86
N GLU A 452 -27.59 -17.46 15.29
CA GLU A 452 -28.07 -18.84 15.26
C GLU A 452 -28.16 -19.44 13.85
N LYS A 453 -28.30 -18.59 12.83
CA LYS A 453 -28.26 -19.01 11.42
C LYS A 453 -26.85 -19.29 10.89
N LEU A 454 -25.81 -18.78 11.57
CA LEU A 454 -24.44 -18.71 11.04
C LEU A 454 -23.45 -19.58 11.83
N LEU A 455 -23.68 -19.70 13.13
CA LEU A 455 -22.96 -20.59 14.02
C LEU A 455 -23.87 -21.75 14.41
N THR A 456 -23.31 -22.93 14.60
CA THR A 456 -24.02 -24.08 15.17
C THR A 456 -24.15 -23.92 16.68
N GLU A 457 -25.04 -24.67 17.31
CA GLU A 457 -25.20 -24.64 18.76
C GLU A 457 -23.90 -25.04 19.51
N PRO A 458 -23.17 -26.12 19.14
CA PRO A 458 -21.89 -26.44 19.76
C PRO A 458 -20.86 -25.31 19.67
N GLU A 459 -20.75 -24.66 18.51
CA GLU A 459 -19.82 -23.54 18.33
C GLU A 459 -20.17 -22.35 19.24
N ARG A 460 -21.46 -22.01 19.36
CA ARG A 460 -21.92 -20.92 20.26
C ARG A 460 -21.71 -21.26 21.74
N GLN A 461 -22.01 -22.50 22.15
CA GLN A 461 -21.79 -22.95 23.53
C GLN A 461 -20.30 -22.98 23.88
N SER A 462 -19.45 -23.44 22.96
CA SER A 462 -17.99 -23.39 23.08
C SER A 462 -17.50 -21.95 23.23
N LEU A 463 -17.98 -21.03 22.38
CA LEU A 463 -17.64 -19.62 22.46
C LEU A 463 -18.05 -19.00 23.81
N GLN A 464 -19.25 -19.32 24.29
CA GLN A 464 -19.74 -18.86 25.59
C GLN A 464 -18.87 -19.37 26.75
N LYS A 465 -18.50 -20.66 26.73
CA LYS A 465 -17.64 -21.30 27.74
C LYS A 465 -16.28 -20.61 27.84
N ILE A 466 -15.70 -20.23 26.70
CA ILE A 466 -14.44 -19.50 26.62
C ILE A 466 -14.62 -18.05 27.14
N TRP A 467 -15.73 -17.40 26.79
CA TRP A 467 -16.00 -16.00 27.15
C TRP A 467 -16.20 -15.79 28.67
N ILE A 468 -16.92 -16.69 29.35
CA ILE A 468 -17.28 -16.56 30.78
C ILE A 468 -16.09 -16.21 31.68
N PRO A 469 -14.98 -16.98 31.72
CA PRO A 469 -13.85 -16.69 32.62
C PRO A 469 -13.15 -15.37 32.29
N LEU A 470 -13.05 -15.00 31.01
CA LEU A 470 -12.46 -13.72 30.60
C LEU A 470 -13.31 -12.54 31.06
N ASN A 471 -14.64 -12.64 30.91
CA ASN A 471 -15.56 -11.60 31.33
C ASN A 471 -15.60 -11.45 32.86
N GLN A 472 -15.53 -12.55 33.63
CA GLN A 472 -15.43 -12.48 35.09
C GLN A 472 -14.20 -11.69 35.56
N ARG A 473 -13.04 -11.93 34.92
CA ARG A 473 -11.82 -11.16 35.17
C ARG A 473 -11.99 -9.69 34.79
N TRP A 474 -12.59 -9.41 33.63
CA TRP A 474 -12.88 -8.06 33.20
C TRP A 474 -13.76 -7.28 34.20
N GLN A 475 -14.86 -7.88 34.66
CA GLN A 475 -15.73 -7.29 35.68
C GLN A 475 -15.00 -7.02 37.00
N SER A 476 -14.07 -7.90 37.36
CA SER A 476 -13.26 -7.74 38.57
C SER A 476 -12.27 -6.57 38.43
N ILE A 477 -11.66 -6.42 37.25
CA ILE A 477 -10.79 -5.28 36.91
C ILE A 477 -11.58 -3.98 36.96
N GLN A 478 -12.78 -3.92 36.37
CA GLN A 478 -13.61 -2.70 36.41
C GLN A 478 -13.95 -2.27 37.84
N LYS A 479 -14.24 -3.23 38.74
CA LYS A 479 -14.48 -2.94 40.16
C LYS A 479 -13.22 -2.39 40.85
N LEU A 480 -12.03 -2.91 40.52
CA LEU A 480 -10.77 -2.41 41.05
C LEU A 480 -10.41 -1.02 40.51
N GLU A 481 -10.69 -0.75 39.22
CA GLU A 481 -10.49 0.59 38.62
C GLU A 481 -11.37 1.65 39.30
N SER A 482 -12.53 1.25 39.84
CA SER A 482 -13.42 2.12 40.63
C SER A 482 -13.06 2.25 42.12
N ASP A 483 -12.07 1.51 42.62
CA ASP A 483 -11.63 1.52 44.03
C ASP A 483 -10.34 2.34 44.20
N GLU A 484 -10.46 3.52 44.83
CA GLU A 484 -9.34 4.46 45.03
C GLU A 484 -8.17 3.85 45.83
N THR A 485 -8.39 2.79 46.62
CA THR A 485 -7.37 2.18 47.48
C THR A 485 -6.55 1.07 46.82
N ARG A 486 -6.98 0.57 45.64
CA ARG A 486 -6.39 -0.61 44.96
C ARG A 486 -6.10 -0.41 43.48
N LYS A 487 -6.16 0.83 43.01
CA LYS A 487 -6.04 1.22 41.60
C LYS A 487 -4.73 0.76 40.95
N ASP A 488 -3.64 0.66 41.71
CA ASP A 488 -2.30 0.33 41.19
C ASP A 488 -2.17 -1.13 40.69
N SER A 489 -3.06 -2.03 41.12
CA SER A 489 -3.05 -3.44 40.67
C SER A 489 -3.84 -3.67 39.36
N ALA A 490 -4.74 -2.75 38.99
CA ALA A 490 -5.63 -2.92 37.84
C ALA A 490 -4.91 -2.94 36.48
N PRO A 491 -3.89 -2.10 36.21
CA PRO A 491 -3.18 -2.10 34.93
C PRO A 491 -2.49 -3.45 34.62
N ILE A 492 -1.89 -4.09 35.63
CA ILE A 492 -1.19 -5.37 35.46
C ILE A 492 -2.20 -6.47 35.11
N LEU A 493 -3.31 -6.55 35.86
CA LEU A 493 -4.36 -7.53 35.60
C LEU A 493 -5.02 -7.32 34.24
N LYS A 494 -5.21 -6.06 33.82
CA LYS A 494 -5.72 -5.69 32.50
C LYS A 494 -4.78 -6.14 31.40
N ASN A 495 -3.48 -5.86 31.52
CA ASN A 495 -2.49 -6.31 30.54
C ASN A 495 -2.48 -7.84 30.40
N SER A 496 -2.53 -8.57 31.53
CA SER A 496 -2.63 -10.04 31.52
C SER A 496 -3.92 -10.53 30.85
N LEU A 497 -5.07 -9.90 31.12
CA LEU A 497 -6.33 -10.25 30.46
C LEU A 497 -6.25 -10.02 28.95
N GLN A 498 -5.66 -8.90 28.52
CA GLN A 498 -5.49 -8.56 27.11
C GLN A 498 -4.60 -9.57 26.36
N ASP A 499 -3.53 -10.06 27.01
CA ASP A 499 -2.66 -11.09 26.45
C ASP A 499 -3.37 -12.44 26.33
N ASP A 500 -4.15 -12.81 27.34
CA ASP A 500 -4.95 -14.05 27.32
C ASP A 500 -6.08 -13.98 26.29
N LEU A 501 -6.73 -12.82 26.14
CA LEU A 501 -7.72 -12.57 25.10
C LEU A 501 -7.11 -12.77 23.70
N ALA A 502 -5.94 -12.17 23.44
CA ALA A 502 -5.27 -12.30 22.15
C ALA A 502 -4.92 -13.75 21.80
N LYS A 503 -4.51 -14.56 22.80
CA LYS A 503 -4.29 -16.01 22.60
C LYS A 503 -5.60 -16.75 22.32
N THR A 504 -6.63 -16.45 23.11
CA THR A 504 -7.94 -17.09 23.04
C THR A 504 -8.61 -16.92 21.68
N LEU A 505 -8.40 -15.78 21.01
CA LEU A 505 -8.90 -15.54 19.66
C LEU A 505 -8.47 -16.60 18.63
N ASN A 506 -7.37 -17.32 18.88
CA ASN A 506 -6.87 -18.40 18.04
C ASN A 506 -7.32 -19.80 18.49
N GLU A 507 -8.04 -19.92 19.61
CA GLU A 507 -8.59 -21.20 20.07
C GLU A 507 -9.69 -21.69 19.13
N LYS A 508 -9.72 -23.00 18.90
CA LYS A 508 -10.74 -23.64 18.06
C LYS A 508 -12.04 -23.82 18.83
N LEU A 509 -13.15 -23.59 18.15
CA LEU A 509 -14.48 -23.89 18.66
C LEU A 509 -14.80 -25.38 18.46
N GLU A 510 -15.62 -25.93 19.36
CA GLU A 510 -16.20 -27.26 19.18
C GLU A 510 -17.13 -27.27 17.95
N GLY A 511 -16.88 -28.19 17.00
CA GLY A 511 -17.66 -28.34 15.77
C GLY A 511 -16.81 -28.82 14.58
N ASP A 512 -17.48 -29.22 13.50
CA ASP A 512 -16.82 -29.89 12.36
C ASP A 512 -16.09 -28.92 11.41
N ARG A 513 -16.33 -27.61 11.56
CA ARG A 513 -15.76 -26.58 10.67
C ARG A 513 -14.34 -26.14 11.04
N GLY A 514 -13.87 -26.51 12.24
CA GLY A 514 -12.52 -26.15 12.71
C GLY A 514 -12.27 -24.65 12.82
N LEU A 515 -13.32 -23.84 13.01
CA LEU A 515 -13.22 -22.39 13.16
C LEU A 515 -12.52 -22.04 14.47
N THR A 516 -11.73 -20.97 14.45
CA THR A 516 -11.26 -20.30 15.67
C THR A 516 -12.30 -19.31 16.19
N VAL A 517 -12.19 -18.89 17.44
CA VAL A 517 -13.00 -17.80 18.02
C VAL A 517 -13.03 -16.59 17.08
N ARG A 518 -11.86 -16.12 16.64
CA ARG A 518 -11.74 -14.97 15.73
C ARG A 518 -12.44 -15.20 14.40
N THR A 519 -12.12 -16.31 13.73
CA THR A 519 -12.64 -16.57 12.37
C THR A 519 -14.14 -16.87 12.39
N ALA A 520 -14.68 -17.44 13.47
CA ALA A 520 -16.12 -17.61 13.65
C ALA A 520 -16.85 -16.27 13.73
N ILE A 521 -16.31 -15.32 14.52
CA ILE A 521 -16.88 -13.97 14.67
C ILE A 521 -16.77 -13.19 13.35
N GLU A 522 -15.57 -13.12 12.77
CA GLU A 522 -15.32 -12.39 11.51
C GLU A 522 -16.24 -12.90 10.39
N ARG A 523 -16.27 -14.21 10.13
CA ARG A 523 -17.10 -14.79 9.07
C ARG A 523 -18.59 -14.61 9.32
N SER A 524 -19.05 -14.68 10.57
CA SER A 524 -20.47 -14.46 10.88
C SER A 524 -20.87 -13.02 10.60
N LEU A 525 -20.05 -12.05 11.00
CA LEU A 525 -20.32 -10.63 10.74
C LEU A 525 -20.24 -10.31 9.24
N GLU A 526 -19.27 -10.88 8.51
CA GLU A 526 -19.20 -10.77 7.04
C GLU A 526 -20.45 -11.35 6.37
N ALA A 527 -20.93 -12.49 6.84
CA ALA A 527 -22.16 -13.10 6.32
C ALA A 527 -23.39 -12.22 6.56
N ILE A 528 -23.55 -11.63 7.75
CA ILE A 528 -24.64 -10.69 8.04
C ILE A 528 -24.57 -9.47 7.12
N ALA A 529 -23.36 -8.93 6.89
CA ALA A 529 -23.17 -7.81 5.97
C ALA A 529 -23.64 -8.15 4.53
N GLY A 530 -23.50 -9.42 4.13
CA GLY A 530 -23.93 -9.92 2.82
C GLY A 530 -25.43 -10.25 2.68
N PHE A 531 -26.24 -10.17 3.75
CA PHE A 531 -27.67 -10.49 3.67
C PHE A 531 -28.44 -9.48 2.81
N THR A 532 -29.10 -9.95 1.76
CA THR A 532 -29.78 -9.06 0.80
C THR A 532 -31.06 -8.43 1.34
N ASP A 533 -31.57 -8.92 2.46
CA ASP A 533 -32.86 -8.55 3.04
C ASP A 533 -32.75 -8.11 4.52
N LEU A 534 -31.55 -7.95 5.09
CA LEU A 534 -31.39 -7.65 6.52
C LEU A 534 -32.19 -6.41 6.95
N TYR A 535 -31.92 -5.25 6.34
CA TYR A 535 -32.71 -4.07 6.67
C TYR A 535 -34.16 -4.26 6.25
N LEU A 536 -34.40 -4.71 5.00
CA LEU A 536 -35.72 -4.79 4.37
C LEU A 536 -36.72 -5.63 5.19
N THR A 537 -36.29 -6.78 5.71
CA THR A 537 -37.11 -7.69 6.51
C THR A 537 -37.27 -7.20 7.95
N PHE A 538 -36.22 -6.64 8.56
CA PHE A 538 -36.18 -6.38 10.01
C PHE A 538 -36.33 -4.89 10.39
N GLN A 539 -36.83 -4.03 9.50
CA GLN A 539 -36.97 -2.57 9.71
C GLN A 539 -37.65 -2.21 11.04
N LYS A 540 -38.72 -2.93 11.39
CA LYS A 540 -39.51 -2.70 12.62
C LYS A 540 -38.73 -2.96 13.90
N GLU A 541 -37.73 -3.84 13.86
CA GLU A 541 -36.84 -4.14 14.99
C GLU A 541 -35.59 -3.25 14.96
N LEU A 542 -35.06 -2.99 13.77
CA LEU A 542 -33.83 -2.21 13.57
C LEU A 542 -33.99 -0.72 13.87
N VAL A 543 -35.15 -0.12 13.55
CA VAL A 543 -35.40 1.31 13.84
C VAL A 543 -35.39 1.61 15.35
N PRO A 544 -36.12 0.85 16.20
CA PRO A 544 -36.00 1.01 17.66
C PRO A 544 -34.58 0.74 18.19
N LEU A 545 -33.88 -0.27 17.66
CA LEU A 545 -32.49 -0.55 18.06
C LEU A 545 -31.55 0.61 17.72
N ALA A 546 -31.72 1.26 16.57
CA ALA A 546 -30.95 2.45 16.21
C ALA A 546 -31.22 3.62 17.16
N ALA A 547 -32.49 3.84 17.55
CA ALA A 547 -32.87 4.89 18.49
C ALA A 547 -32.32 4.67 19.91
N GLN A 548 -32.09 3.41 20.30
CA GLN A 548 -31.50 3.02 21.59
C GLN A 548 -29.98 2.86 21.53
N SER A 549 -29.36 3.12 20.37
CA SER A 549 -27.93 2.95 20.19
C SER A 549 -27.13 3.89 21.09
N PRO A 550 -25.99 3.45 21.64
CA PRO A 550 -25.04 4.35 22.29
C PRO A 550 -24.40 5.36 21.31
N LYS A 551 -24.56 5.15 19.99
CA LYS A 551 -24.10 6.10 18.97
C LYS A 551 -25.22 7.09 18.65
N THR A 552 -25.05 8.33 19.09
CA THR A 552 -26.05 9.40 18.90
C THR A 552 -26.38 9.69 17.44
N SER A 553 -25.50 9.36 16.51
CA SER A 553 -25.72 9.51 15.06
C SER A 553 -26.47 8.34 14.42
N ALA A 554 -26.72 7.24 15.12
CA ALA A 554 -27.18 5.97 14.53
C ALA A 554 -28.40 6.10 13.62
N THR A 555 -29.48 6.71 14.11
CA THR A 555 -30.70 6.94 13.32
C THR A 555 -30.41 7.81 12.09
N GLY A 556 -29.65 8.88 12.27
CA GLY A 556 -29.30 9.80 11.19
C GLY A 556 -28.43 9.14 10.12
N ASP A 557 -27.45 8.34 10.51
CA ASP A 557 -26.55 7.63 9.61
C ASP A 557 -27.29 6.60 8.76
N ILE A 558 -28.17 5.81 9.37
CA ILE A 558 -29.00 4.82 8.66
C ILE A 558 -29.94 5.52 7.67
N GLN A 559 -30.61 6.60 8.09
CA GLN A 559 -31.52 7.34 7.21
C GLN A 559 -30.80 8.02 6.04
N ARG A 560 -29.59 8.56 6.27
CA ARG A 560 -28.76 9.11 5.18
C ARG A 560 -28.37 8.04 4.16
N GLU A 561 -28.01 6.85 4.62
CA GLU A 561 -27.66 5.76 3.71
C GLU A 561 -28.87 5.26 2.91
N ILE A 562 -30.04 5.11 3.55
CA ILE A 562 -31.30 4.79 2.84
C ILE A 562 -31.58 5.84 1.76
N LYS A 563 -31.53 7.13 2.11
CA LYS A 563 -31.76 8.22 1.16
C LYS A 563 -30.76 8.18 -0.01
N ARG A 564 -29.49 7.92 0.27
CA ARG A 564 -28.45 7.76 -0.76
C ARG A 564 -28.78 6.61 -1.70
N LEU A 565 -29.22 5.47 -1.18
CA LEU A 565 -29.61 4.32 -2.00
C LEU A 565 -30.90 4.56 -2.78
N GLN A 566 -31.84 5.37 -2.28
CA GLN A 566 -32.97 5.85 -3.07
C GLN A 566 -32.52 6.75 -4.22
N ASP A 567 -31.58 7.66 -3.96
CA ASP A 567 -31.06 8.58 -4.98
C ASP A 567 -30.31 7.87 -6.10
N LEU A 568 -29.77 6.69 -5.81
CA LEU A 568 -29.13 5.79 -6.77
C LEU A 568 -30.11 4.78 -7.39
N ASN A 569 -31.41 4.85 -7.07
CA ASN A 569 -32.43 3.90 -7.53
C ASN A 569 -32.13 2.43 -7.15
N VAL A 570 -31.53 2.19 -5.98
CA VAL A 570 -31.33 0.85 -5.40
C VAL A 570 -32.53 0.49 -4.52
N LEU A 571 -32.99 1.45 -3.72
CA LEU A 571 -34.11 1.31 -2.81
C LEU A 571 -35.26 2.26 -3.20
N MET A 572 -36.47 1.89 -2.80
CA MET A 572 -37.64 2.76 -2.85
C MET A 572 -38.32 2.77 -1.47
N VAL A 573 -39.05 3.84 -1.19
CA VAL A 573 -39.87 3.96 0.02
C VAL A 573 -41.32 4.02 -0.41
N GLU A 574 -42.11 3.07 0.08
CA GLU A 574 -43.54 3.02 -0.13
C GLU A 574 -44.28 4.13 0.63
N ALA A 575 -45.53 4.39 0.26
CA ALA A 575 -46.35 5.44 0.90
C ALA A 575 -46.54 5.24 2.41
N ASN A 576 -46.46 4.00 2.90
CA ASN A 576 -46.53 3.63 4.31
C ASN A 576 -45.19 3.81 5.06
N GLY A 577 -44.13 4.28 4.39
CA GLY A 577 -42.79 4.44 4.93
C GLY A 577 -41.93 3.16 4.91
N HIS A 578 -42.43 2.05 4.37
CA HIS A 578 -41.69 0.80 4.25
C HIS A 578 -40.64 0.89 3.14
N VAL A 579 -39.41 0.48 3.44
CA VAL A 579 -38.30 0.47 2.47
C VAL A 579 -38.27 -0.86 1.73
N THR A 580 -38.22 -0.84 0.41
CA THR A 580 -38.07 -2.02 -0.46
C THR A 580 -37.00 -1.77 -1.52
N THR A 581 -36.67 -2.77 -2.34
CA THR A 581 -35.75 -2.59 -3.48
C THR A 581 -36.48 -1.97 -4.67
N SER A 582 -35.81 -1.09 -5.42
CA SER A 582 -36.37 -0.53 -6.66
C SER A 582 -36.58 -1.60 -7.74
N ALA A 583 -35.68 -2.60 -7.78
CA ALA A 583 -35.82 -3.78 -8.63
C ALA A 583 -36.58 -4.89 -7.90
N PRO A 584 -37.37 -5.72 -8.60
CA PRO A 584 -38.00 -6.88 -7.99
C PRO A 584 -36.94 -7.92 -7.56
N PRO A 585 -37.22 -8.79 -6.57
CA PRO A 585 -36.22 -9.69 -5.97
C PRO A 585 -35.45 -10.59 -6.95
N ASP A 586 -36.09 -11.01 -8.04
CA ASP A 586 -35.52 -11.84 -9.11
C ASP A 586 -34.61 -11.06 -10.08
N ARG A 587 -34.57 -9.72 -9.97
CA ARG A 587 -33.81 -8.82 -10.86
C ARG A 587 -32.83 -7.89 -10.15
N ILE A 588 -32.60 -8.08 -8.85
CA ILE A 588 -31.60 -7.32 -8.09
C ILE A 588 -30.20 -7.60 -8.66
N SER A 589 -29.52 -6.55 -9.15
CA SER A 589 -28.19 -6.66 -9.76
C SER A 589 -27.10 -6.97 -8.71
N LEU A 590 -25.91 -7.41 -9.15
CA LEU A 590 -24.77 -7.57 -8.25
C LEU A 590 -24.38 -6.26 -7.56
N ALA A 591 -24.53 -5.13 -8.25
CA ALA A 591 -24.27 -3.82 -7.69
C ALA A 591 -25.33 -3.41 -6.67
N ASP A 592 -26.62 -3.71 -6.91
CA ASP A 592 -27.67 -3.48 -5.92
C ASP A 592 -27.37 -4.26 -4.62
N ARG A 593 -26.98 -5.54 -4.73
CA ARG A 593 -26.57 -6.37 -3.58
C ARG A 593 -25.38 -5.75 -2.84
N TYR A 594 -24.40 -5.24 -3.57
CA TYR A 594 -23.24 -4.56 -2.99
C TYR A 594 -23.60 -3.23 -2.31
N TYR A 595 -24.53 -2.46 -2.85
CA TYR A 595 -25.03 -1.26 -2.18
C TYR A 595 -25.80 -1.61 -0.89
N ILE A 596 -26.64 -2.64 -0.94
CA ILE A 596 -27.37 -3.15 0.22
C ILE A 596 -26.39 -3.65 1.30
N SER A 597 -25.28 -4.29 0.93
CA SER A 597 -24.26 -4.68 1.93
C SER A 597 -23.64 -3.46 2.62
N GLY A 598 -23.50 -2.33 1.92
CA GLY A 598 -23.10 -1.06 2.52
C GLY A 598 -24.09 -0.53 3.57
N LEU A 599 -25.39 -0.62 3.27
CA LEU A 599 -26.45 -0.33 4.25
C LEU A 599 -26.37 -1.28 5.45
N ASN A 600 -26.16 -2.57 5.20
CA ASN A 600 -26.02 -3.56 6.27
C ASN A 600 -24.83 -3.25 7.17
N LEU A 601 -23.67 -2.87 6.63
CA LEU A 601 -22.52 -2.46 7.43
C LEU A 601 -22.83 -1.24 8.31
N THR A 602 -23.59 -0.28 7.79
CA THR A 602 -24.03 0.89 8.56
C THR A 602 -25.02 0.48 9.67
N VAL A 603 -26.02 -0.33 9.37
CA VAL A 603 -26.98 -0.86 10.34
C VAL A 603 -26.28 -1.70 11.41
N MET A 604 -25.33 -2.53 11.00
CA MET A 604 -24.54 -3.36 11.89
C MET A 604 -23.72 -2.50 12.86
N SER A 605 -22.97 -1.52 12.36
CA SER A 605 -22.13 -0.69 13.21
C SER A 605 -22.91 0.35 14.02
N GLN A 606 -24.12 0.72 13.59
CA GLN A 606 -24.91 1.75 14.27
C GLN A 606 -25.99 1.18 15.20
N ALA A 607 -26.54 -0.01 14.95
CA ALA A 607 -27.68 -0.54 15.71
C ALA A 607 -27.47 -1.98 16.22
N LEU A 608 -26.98 -2.91 15.38
CA LEU A 608 -26.87 -4.32 15.79
C LEU A 608 -25.65 -4.59 16.67
N PHE A 609 -24.51 -3.96 16.42
CA PHE A 609 -23.27 -4.22 17.15
C PHE A 609 -22.49 -2.93 17.45
N PRO A 610 -23.13 -1.87 17.98
CA PRO A 610 -22.53 -0.53 18.06
C PRO A 610 -21.35 -0.43 19.03
N GLU A 611 -21.25 -1.35 19.99
CA GLU A 611 -20.13 -1.41 20.93
C GLU A 611 -18.99 -2.34 20.49
N VAL A 612 -19.21 -3.12 19.43
CA VAL A 612 -18.23 -4.05 18.86
C VAL A 612 -17.58 -3.42 17.63
N LEU A 613 -18.40 -2.81 16.76
CA LEU A 613 -18.00 -2.33 15.45
C LEU A 613 -17.81 -0.82 15.44
N GLU A 614 -16.58 -0.39 15.15
CA GLU A 614 -16.22 1.01 14.96
C GLU A 614 -15.67 1.21 13.56
N ARG A 615 -16.45 1.93 12.74
CA ARG A 615 -16.11 2.24 11.36
C ARG A 615 -16.70 3.59 10.99
N SER A 616 -16.07 4.25 10.03
CA SER A 616 -16.66 5.41 9.37
C SER A 616 -17.86 4.98 8.53
N THR A 617 -18.97 5.72 8.62
CA THR A 617 -20.14 5.57 7.75
C THR A 617 -20.01 6.37 6.44
N ALA A 618 -18.92 7.11 6.26
CA ALA A 618 -18.62 7.79 5.01
C ALA A 618 -18.32 6.78 3.87
N PRO A 619 -18.50 7.19 2.60
CA PRO A 619 -18.01 6.44 1.45
C PRO A 619 -16.52 6.11 1.56
N ALA A 620 -16.07 5.04 0.91
CA ALA A 620 -14.66 4.64 0.92
C ALA A 620 -13.75 5.82 0.56
N TRP A 621 -12.76 6.05 1.41
CA TRP A 621 -11.85 7.17 1.26
C TRP A 621 -10.88 6.92 0.11
N VAL A 622 -10.65 7.96 -0.68
CA VAL A 622 -9.65 8.01 -1.73
C VAL A 622 -8.97 9.37 -1.64
N ASP A 623 -7.69 9.42 -2.00
CA ASP A 623 -6.96 10.68 -2.01
C ASP A 623 -7.61 11.67 -2.99
N PRO A 624 -8.07 12.85 -2.52
CA PRO A 624 -8.75 13.82 -3.37
C PRO A 624 -7.85 14.43 -4.45
N ARG A 625 -6.53 14.19 -4.39
CA ARG A 625 -5.59 14.53 -5.48
C ARG A 625 -5.74 13.60 -6.68
N LEU A 626 -6.19 12.35 -6.49
CA LEU A 626 -6.29 11.34 -7.55
C LEU A 626 -7.63 11.37 -8.29
N THR A 627 -8.72 11.69 -7.59
CA THR A 627 -10.07 11.69 -8.16
C THR A 627 -11.03 12.61 -7.39
N THR A 628 -12.04 13.11 -8.10
CA THR A 628 -13.17 13.82 -7.49
C THR A 628 -14.30 12.82 -7.18
N PRO A 629 -14.87 12.79 -5.96
CA PRO A 629 -15.99 11.91 -5.65
C PRO A 629 -17.21 12.15 -6.53
N LYS A 630 -17.86 11.08 -6.99
CA LYS A 630 -18.98 11.12 -7.93
C LYS A 630 -20.22 10.49 -7.29
N PRO A 631 -21.24 11.26 -6.90
CA PRO A 631 -22.39 10.74 -6.17
C PRO A 631 -23.43 10.09 -7.10
N TRP A 632 -22.98 9.20 -7.99
CA TRP A 632 -23.83 8.47 -8.94
C TRP A 632 -23.32 7.05 -9.21
N ARG A 633 -24.16 6.28 -9.88
CA ARG A 633 -23.80 5.00 -10.51
C ARG A 633 -24.25 5.00 -11.97
N ASP A 634 -23.52 4.27 -12.80
CA ASP A 634 -23.81 4.13 -14.23
C ASP A 634 -24.11 2.66 -14.58
N ILE A 635 -25.28 2.39 -15.17
CA ILE A 635 -25.67 1.09 -15.71
C ILE A 635 -25.50 1.11 -17.22
N ARG A 636 -24.69 0.20 -17.76
CA ARG A 636 -24.34 0.16 -19.18
C ARG A 636 -25.35 -0.64 -19.98
N ARG A 637 -25.49 -0.26 -21.25
CA ARG A 637 -26.42 -0.87 -22.20
C ARG A 637 -25.66 -1.33 -23.43
N TYR A 638 -25.91 -2.57 -23.83
CA TYR A 638 -25.31 -3.18 -25.01
C TYR A 638 -26.41 -3.71 -25.92
N ASP A 639 -26.16 -3.73 -27.22
CA ASP A 639 -27.02 -4.43 -28.17
C ASP A 639 -26.78 -5.95 -28.12
N GLU A 640 -27.53 -6.72 -28.92
CA GLU A 640 -27.40 -8.19 -28.97
C GLU A 640 -25.98 -8.65 -29.39
N ALA A 641 -25.28 -7.83 -30.18
CA ALA A 641 -23.92 -8.08 -30.64
C ALA A 641 -22.84 -7.69 -29.60
N GLY A 642 -23.24 -7.12 -28.45
CA GLY A 642 -22.31 -6.68 -27.41
C GLY A 642 -21.69 -5.31 -27.66
N LYS A 643 -22.21 -4.52 -28.62
CA LYS A 643 -21.77 -3.14 -28.85
C LYS A 643 -22.39 -2.21 -27.82
N LEU A 644 -21.58 -1.35 -27.21
CA LEU A 644 -22.06 -0.35 -26.25
C LEU A 644 -23.03 0.61 -26.92
N MET A 645 -24.24 0.74 -26.38
CA MET A 645 -25.29 1.69 -26.76
C MET A 645 -25.30 2.94 -25.88
N GLY A 646 -24.52 2.96 -24.81
CA GLY A 646 -24.41 4.04 -23.84
C GLY A 646 -24.71 3.56 -22.42
N TRP A 647 -25.11 4.48 -21.53
CA TRP A 647 -25.42 4.14 -20.14
C TRP A 647 -26.56 4.97 -19.56
N ILE A 648 -27.11 4.47 -18.46
CA ILE A 648 -28.07 5.15 -17.59
C ILE A 648 -27.33 5.59 -16.34
N ARG A 649 -27.41 6.87 -16.00
CA ARG A 649 -26.90 7.41 -14.74
C ARG A 649 -28.02 7.62 -13.74
N TYR A 650 -27.83 7.13 -12.52
CA TYR A 650 -28.70 7.44 -11.39
C TYR A 650 -27.99 8.39 -10.42
N GLN A 651 -28.59 9.57 -10.19
CA GLN A 651 -28.04 10.60 -9.32
C GLN A 651 -29.17 11.45 -8.73
N ALA A 652 -29.15 11.65 -7.41
CA ALA A 652 -30.11 12.52 -6.71
C ALA A 652 -31.58 12.21 -7.07
N GLY A 653 -31.90 10.92 -7.25
CA GLY A 653 -33.24 10.43 -7.61
C GLY A 653 -33.63 10.65 -9.08
N ARG A 654 -32.69 11.13 -9.91
CA ARG A 654 -32.89 11.32 -11.35
C ARG A 654 -32.31 10.17 -12.14
N THR A 655 -32.97 9.84 -13.24
CA THR A 655 -32.51 8.87 -14.24
C THR A 655 -32.16 9.62 -15.51
N THR A 656 -30.91 9.49 -15.96
CA THR A 656 -30.39 10.23 -17.12
C THR A 656 -29.74 9.28 -18.11
N TRP A 657 -29.94 9.52 -19.40
CA TRP A 657 -29.43 8.67 -20.47
C TRP A 657 -28.24 9.33 -21.18
N PHE A 658 -27.22 8.53 -21.48
CA PHE A 658 -26.04 8.94 -22.24
C PHE A 658 -25.79 8.00 -23.41
N ASN A 659 -25.23 8.52 -24.49
CA ASN A 659 -24.74 7.73 -25.62
C ASN A 659 -23.31 7.20 -25.37
N PRO A 660 -22.74 6.34 -26.24
CA PRO A 660 -21.39 5.79 -26.07
C PRO A 660 -20.27 6.84 -26.07
N GLU A 661 -20.53 8.03 -26.59
CA GLU A 661 -19.61 9.17 -26.66
C GLU A 661 -19.66 10.05 -25.40
N GLY A 662 -20.55 9.77 -24.44
CA GLY A 662 -20.69 10.53 -23.21
C GLY A 662 -21.55 11.79 -23.30
N GLN A 663 -22.35 11.90 -24.35
CA GLN A 663 -23.29 12.99 -24.54
C GLN A 663 -24.65 12.64 -23.91
N LEU A 664 -25.30 13.64 -23.32
CA LEU A 664 -26.62 13.54 -22.72
C LEU A 664 -27.69 13.33 -23.79
N LEU A 665 -28.62 12.41 -23.53
CA LEU A 665 -29.81 12.13 -24.31
C LEU A 665 -31.06 12.64 -23.55
N PRO A 666 -31.45 13.91 -23.72
CA PRO A 666 -32.50 14.53 -22.90
C PRO A 666 -33.90 13.97 -23.17
N GLU A 667 -34.15 13.51 -24.40
CA GLU A 667 -35.41 12.88 -24.80
C GLU A 667 -35.35 11.35 -24.74
N GLY A 668 -34.28 10.80 -24.13
CA GLY A 668 -34.07 9.35 -24.02
C GLY A 668 -33.36 8.73 -25.23
N PRO A 669 -33.17 7.41 -25.22
CA PRO A 669 -32.34 6.70 -26.19
C PRO A 669 -32.93 6.61 -27.60
N ASP A 670 -34.25 6.84 -27.75
CA ASP A 670 -34.96 6.74 -29.03
C ASP A 670 -34.81 8.02 -29.88
N HIS A 671 -34.19 9.08 -29.33
CA HIS A 671 -33.94 10.36 -29.99
C HIS A 671 -32.44 10.73 -29.99
N PRO A 672 -31.57 9.90 -30.59
CA PRO A 672 -30.11 10.09 -30.56
C PRO A 672 -29.62 11.34 -31.31
N GLU A 673 -30.45 11.96 -32.14
CA GLU A 673 -30.12 13.18 -32.87
C GLU A 673 -30.15 14.45 -32.01
N LYS A 674 -30.72 14.39 -30.80
CA LYS A 674 -30.88 15.54 -29.88
C LYS A 674 -29.90 15.51 -28.72
N THR A 675 -28.70 14.98 -28.94
CA THR A 675 -27.65 14.89 -27.92
C THR A 675 -27.15 16.25 -27.47
N LYS A 676 -26.75 16.36 -26.20
CA LYS A 676 -26.04 17.53 -25.66
C LYS A 676 -24.68 17.13 -25.10
N THR A 677 -23.66 17.93 -25.41
CA THR A 677 -22.35 17.80 -24.75
C THR A 677 -22.50 18.08 -23.25
N VAL A 678 -21.68 17.42 -22.44
CA VAL A 678 -21.73 17.51 -20.98
C VAL A 678 -20.39 18.01 -20.47
N ILE A 679 -20.43 18.95 -19.52
CA ILE A 679 -19.27 19.38 -18.76
C ILE A 679 -19.34 18.83 -17.35
N TYR A 680 -18.18 18.58 -16.74
CA TYR A 680 -18.04 18.09 -15.38
C TYR A 680 -17.31 19.14 -14.54
N GLN A 681 -17.87 19.49 -13.38
CA GLN A 681 -17.30 20.51 -12.50
C GLN A 681 -17.41 20.11 -11.03
N LYS A 682 -16.62 20.74 -10.17
CA LYS A 682 -16.65 20.51 -8.72
C LYS A 682 -17.68 21.44 -8.07
N THR A 683 -18.52 20.89 -7.21
CA THR A 683 -19.41 21.67 -6.33
C THR A 683 -18.62 22.32 -5.20
N ALA A 684 -19.28 23.19 -4.42
CA ALA A 684 -18.69 23.78 -3.22
C ALA A 684 -18.31 22.73 -2.16
N GLU A 685 -19.01 21.60 -2.15
CA GLU A 685 -18.77 20.45 -1.26
C GLU A 685 -17.67 19.52 -1.80
N GLY A 686 -17.05 19.85 -2.94
CA GLY A 686 -15.98 19.07 -3.55
C GLY A 686 -16.45 17.79 -4.25
N LEU A 687 -17.76 17.65 -4.49
CA LEU A 687 -18.32 16.56 -5.28
C LEU A 687 -18.28 16.90 -6.77
N LEU A 688 -18.26 15.89 -7.62
CA LEU A 688 -18.43 16.08 -9.05
C LEU A 688 -19.92 16.25 -9.36
N GLU A 689 -20.23 17.24 -10.19
CA GLU A 689 -21.52 17.41 -10.85
C GLU A 689 -21.32 17.52 -12.36
N TRP A 690 -22.40 17.37 -13.12
CA TRP A 690 -22.39 17.49 -14.57
C TRP A 690 -23.52 18.37 -15.06
N LEU A 691 -23.28 19.11 -16.13
CA LEU A 691 -24.22 20.05 -16.72
C LEU A 691 -24.25 19.89 -18.25
N PRO A 692 -25.43 19.96 -18.91
CA PRO A 692 -25.50 20.08 -20.35
C PRO A 692 -24.91 21.44 -20.80
N GLN A 693 -24.12 21.41 -21.88
CA GLN A 693 -23.60 22.59 -22.53
C GLN A 693 -24.64 23.27 -23.42
#